data_AF-A0A9P5SZ01-F1
#
_entry.id   AF-A0A9P5SZ01-F1
#
_cell.length_a   1.000
_cell.length_b   1.000
_cell.length_c   1.000
_cell.angle_alpha   90.00
_cell.angle_beta   90.00
_cell.angle_gamma   90.00
#
_symmetry.space_group_name_H-M   'P 1'
#
loop_
_entity.id
_entity.type
_entity.pdbx_description
1 polymer ?
#
loop_
_entity_poly.entity_id
_entity_poly.type
_entity_poly.pdbx_seq_one_letter_code
_entity_poly.pdbx_strand_id
1 'polypeptide(L)'
;MPREPLPVECFLVILRFLSEEDDWDTMARLLRVNKTFCAATLPSLYGECFNNDIHTYRSRSDKDPNMTTYQFARTLLRQLQPQSQIPDILRVVYLSQDSQHGLQPMKEQPPPPTPVFKYSHFVRRIVPYYKFRSMFEFFCNNSPVMDYAVTHKLFDKYVAEGHLSNDIHDDSRNKALEDALLMDIDRELIWTICQDHLETIEEISIPLTDIGRYMNHIHQLTSLSKVSFSITNTVLPWEYKYTNEGQQTGDRRREEPEDVRDRFFKGIVQFVQQHTSIHKNVLRNVELPSFGEPDPDVHFGIQALLPPLQTPRSINNSNLYELAVRLEDTNLSYVKSINLQKYDVKYVHAEKAFELLSESHHFLPRCRSLKHLVMTTLGSDMFHWAVLEKKKMDDERRRMSSVGQHFGPQQHGYKNHNHVPLVPLRSVDIGSLERVPLGQEVNDIAFAFSDSLEEFFASSWSFAQIHRMADLANTPQVVYGRDWDLPRLRTLVFRTNHSQLHFDMHGLQRCRTLESLVLEDDIIAFNLRDIRSWSPVSLPNLKKLDLKGSPALRFNMDSLHHSPCLEHFTWGTVAYEHQDGNICCIPSPEELESIDPDTYGTEDLDLSGTPVSNQNFQLTGRRPRYTWNWYLPMLSSLHITTMFAFIFDFQWLQHLPNLHRLHLDSGAPMDQRVRERRITLKDLLEDQQQPRDKDITEETPSSLYFSLPKLESMVLDGRWILEERVLEVLCLFVAPNLHWVNLGKACVGHTLQEWIPLARKMPRMENVYLYLPLTCDEVQKMGLIRDNELQGEQRNKTRTHYYLLATPGHFHDVLES
;
A
#
# COMPACT_ATOMS: atom_id res chain seq x y z
N MET A 1 -42.93 37.05 -14.04
CA MET A 1 -43.26 35.81 -13.33
C MET A 1 -42.42 35.75 -12.08
N PRO A 2 -43.01 35.56 -10.88
CA PRO A 2 -42.22 35.31 -9.68
C PRO A 2 -41.54 33.95 -9.89
N ARG A 3 -40.21 33.91 -9.89
CA ARG A 3 -39.48 32.62 -9.85
C ARG A 3 -39.71 32.07 -8.46
N GLU A 4 -40.51 31.02 -8.35
CA GLU A 4 -40.66 30.30 -7.09
C GLU A 4 -39.27 29.82 -6.64
N PRO A 5 -38.91 30.03 -5.36
CA PRO A 5 -37.64 29.54 -4.84
C PRO A 5 -37.62 28.01 -4.88
N LEU A 6 -36.45 27.43 -5.15
CA LEU A 6 -36.24 25.98 -5.11
C LEU A 6 -36.67 25.46 -3.72
N PRO A 7 -37.43 24.34 -3.63
CA PRO A 7 -37.73 23.70 -2.36
C PRO A 7 -36.45 23.41 -1.56
N VAL A 8 -36.51 23.58 -0.24
CA VAL A 8 -35.35 23.42 0.65
C VAL A 8 -34.78 22.00 0.56
N GLU A 9 -35.65 21.01 0.36
CA GLU A 9 -35.30 19.60 0.23
C GLU A 9 -34.41 19.35 -0.99
N CYS A 10 -34.72 19.98 -2.13
CA CYS A 10 -33.88 19.91 -3.33
C CYS A 10 -32.51 20.54 -3.07
N PHE A 11 -32.47 21.63 -2.31
CA PHE A 11 -31.20 22.28 -1.98
C PHE A 11 -30.35 21.43 -1.03
N LEU A 12 -30.95 20.77 -0.03
CA LEU A 12 -30.25 19.84 0.86
C LEU A 12 -29.67 18.65 0.10
N VAL A 13 -30.37 18.14 -0.93
CA VAL A 13 -29.84 17.09 -1.82
C VAL A 13 -28.63 17.61 -2.61
N ILE A 14 -28.68 18.84 -3.13
CA ILE A 14 -27.54 19.45 -3.82
C ILE A 14 -26.35 19.62 -2.87
N LEU A 15 -26.56 20.16 -1.66
CA LEU A 15 -25.49 20.32 -0.68
C LEU A 15 -24.88 18.98 -0.27
N ARG A 16 -25.70 17.95 -0.12
CA ARG A 16 -25.23 16.59 0.14
C ARG A 16 -24.39 16.05 -1.01
N PHE A 17 -24.83 16.24 -2.25
CA PHE A 17 -24.06 15.85 -3.43
C PHE A 17 -22.72 16.60 -3.52
N LEU A 18 -22.72 17.92 -3.28
CA LEU A 18 -21.48 18.71 -3.26
C LEU A 18 -20.53 18.28 -2.14
N SER A 19 -21.07 17.92 -0.98
CA SER A 19 -20.29 17.40 0.15
C SER A 19 -19.74 16.00 -0.12
N GLU A 20 -20.50 15.12 -0.78
CA GLU A 20 -20.05 13.78 -1.20
C GLU A 20 -18.99 13.82 -2.32
N GLU A 21 -18.96 14.88 -3.14
CA GLU A 21 -17.97 15.11 -4.21
C GLU A 21 -16.83 16.06 -3.79
N ASP A 22 -16.76 16.44 -2.51
CA ASP A 22 -15.78 17.38 -1.95
C ASP A 22 -15.71 18.75 -2.69
N ASP A 23 -16.82 19.22 -3.29
CA ASP A 23 -16.92 20.51 -3.99
C ASP A 23 -17.18 21.68 -3.02
N TRP A 24 -16.19 21.93 -2.16
CA TRP A 24 -16.22 22.98 -1.15
C TRP A 24 -16.23 24.40 -1.75
N ASP A 25 -15.75 24.60 -2.99
CA ASP A 25 -15.76 25.90 -3.68
C ASP A 25 -17.19 26.33 -4.02
N THR A 26 -17.94 25.43 -4.65
CA THR A 26 -19.34 25.68 -4.94
C THR A 26 -20.10 25.95 -3.65
N MET A 27 -19.87 25.16 -2.60
CA MET A 27 -20.48 25.41 -1.27
C MET A 27 -20.12 26.79 -0.71
N ALA A 28 -18.85 27.21 -0.75
CA ALA A 28 -18.43 28.53 -0.29
C ALA A 28 -19.06 29.67 -1.10
N ARG A 29 -19.26 29.49 -2.41
CA ARG A 29 -19.94 30.47 -3.28
C ARG A 29 -21.44 30.57 -2.95
N LEU A 30 -22.08 29.47 -2.57
CA LEU A 30 -23.51 29.45 -2.16
C LEU A 30 -23.78 30.36 -0.96
N LEU A 31 -22.79 30.55 -0.06
CA LEU A 31 -22.90 31.50 1.06
C LEU A 31 -23.14 32.95 0.62
N ARG A 32 -22.74 33.31 -0.61
CA ARG A 32 -22.85 34.68 -1.15
C ARG A 32 -24.13 34.92 -1.96
N VAL A 33 -24.94 33.89 -2.20
CA VAL A 33 -26.11 33.99 -3.09
C VAL A 33 -27.25 34.74 -2.42
N ASN A 34 -27.77 34.26 -1.29
CA ASN A 34 -28.76 34.94 -0.46
C ASN A 34 -28.82 34.31 0.94
N LYS A 35 -29.64 34.89 1.84
CA LYS A 35 -29.76 34.45 3.24
C LYS A 35 -30.22 33.00 3.39
N THR A 36 -31.13 32.52 2.54
CA THR A 36 -31.66 31.14 2.59
C THR A 36 -30.59 30.13 2.21
N PHE A 37 -29.87 30.37 1.10
CA PHE A 37 -28.75 29.54 0.67
C PHE A 37 -27.64 29.54 1.72
N CYS A 38 -27.30 30.71 2.25
CA CYS A 38 -26.33 30.83 3.32
C CYS A 38 -26.75 29.98 4.54
N ALA A 39 -27.95 30.19 5.08
CA ALA A 39 -28.43 29.47 6.26
C ALA A 39 -28.45 27.94 6.08
N ALA A 40 -28.81 27.44 4.90
CA ALA A 40 -28.83 26.00 4.62
C ALA A 40 -27.43 25.42 4.31
N THR A 41 -26.47 26.22 3.82
CA THR A 41 -25.10 25.79 3.53
C THR A 41 -24.21 25.78 4.78
N LEU A 42 -24.44 26.69 5.73
CA LEU A 42 -23.63 26.83 6.94
C LEU A 42 -23.44 25.51 7.74
N PRO A 43 -24.49 24.69 8.00
CA PRO A 43 -24.32 23.40 8.67
C PRO A 43 -23.39 22.44 7.92
N SER A 44 -23.42 22.44 6.59
CA SER A 44 -22.58 21.54 5.79
C SER A 44 -21.13 22.01 5.72
N LEU A 45 -20.88 23.32 5.73
CA LEU A 45 -19.53 23.89 5.63
C LEU A 45 -18.83 24.04 6.99
N TYR A 46 -19.59 24.27 8.05
CA TYR A 46 -19.06 24.49 9.41
C TYR A 46 -19.47 23.39 10.40
N GLY A 47 -20.11 22.33 9.91
CA GLY A 47 -20.43 21.13 10.70
C GLY A 47 -19.17 20.51 11.30
N GLU A 48 -18.07 20.49 10.56
CA GLU A 48 -16.76 20.03 10.99
C GLU A 48 -15.80 21.21 11.15
N CYS A 49 -15.48 21.59 12.40
CA CYS A 49 -14.67 22.79 12.66
C CYS A 49 -13.25 22.74 12.05
N PHE A 50 -12.69 21.53 12.01
CA PHE A 50 -11.26 21.30 11.76
C PHE A 50 -11.02 20.44 10.51
N ASN A 51 -11.99 20.39 9.58
CA ASN A 51 -11.79 19.71 8.31
C ASN A 51 -10.83 20.53 7.42
N ASN A 52 -9.69 19.93 7.11
CA ASN A 52 -8.61 20.60 6.40
C ASN A 52 -8.93 20.89 4.94
N ASP A 53 -9.79 20.11 4.28
CA ASP A 53 -10.06 20.25 2.85
C ASP A 53 -10.83 21.55 2.55
N ILE A 54 -11.63 22.00 3.53
CA ILE A 54 -12.31 23.30 3.49
C ILE A 54 -11.30 24.45 3.61
N HIS A 55 -10.24 24.26 4.40
CA HIS A 55 -9.26 25.30 4.76
C HIS A 55 -8.06 25.38 3.81
N THR A 56 -7.64 24.26 3.22
CA THR A 56 -6.58 24.17 2.20
C THR A 56 -7.02 24.77 0.88
N TYR A 57 -8.29 24.62 0.49
CA TYR A 57 -8.75 25.07 -0.82
C TYR A 57 -8.76 26.62 -0.98
N ARG A 58 -9.01 27.38 0.09
CA ARG A 58 -8.90 28.85 0.06
C ARG A 58 -7.46 29.33 -0.15
N SER A 59 -6.48 28.46 0.03
CA SER A 59 -5.05 28.75 -0.15
C SER A 59 -4.56 28.46 -1.58
N ARG A 60 -5.24 29.02 -2.61
CA ARG A 60 -4.55 29.27 -3.89
C ARG A 60 -3.57 30.44 -3.81
N SER A 61 -3.63 31.24 -2.74
CA SER A 61 -2.52 32.07 -2.28
C SER A 61 -1.64 31.24 -1.35
N ASP A 62 -0.30 31.38 -1.33
CA ASP A 62 0.69 30.68 -0.47
C ASP A 62 0.45 30.75 1.06
N LYS A 63 -0.77 30.54 1.56
CA LYS A 63 -1.13 30.72 2.96
C LYS A 63 -1.26 29.36 3.62
N ASP A 64 -0.47 29.14 4.66
CA ASP A 64 -0.52 27.91 5.42
C ASP A 64 -1.98 27.56 5.84
N PRO A 65 -2.55 26.40 5.46
CA PRO A 65 -3.91 25.98 5.83
C PRO A 65 -4.18 26.04 7.34
N ASN A 66 -3.14 25.84 8.12
CA ASN A 66 -3.12 26.03 9.57
C ASN A 66 -3.62 27.40 10.01
N MET A 67 -3.23 28.46 9.29
CA MET A 67 -3.65 29.82 9.62
C MET A 67 -5.15 30.03 9.44
N THR A 68 -5.78 29.34 8.48
CA THR A 68 -7.23 29.41 8.28
C THR A 68 -7.97 28.72 9.44
N THR A 69 -7.49 27.55 9.86
CA THR A 69 -8.02 26.84 11.02
C THR A 69 -7.90 27.67 12.30
N TYR A 70 -6.74 28.29 12.52
CA TYR A 70 -6.52 29.23 13.62
C TYR A 70 -7.51 30.40 13.60
N GLN A 71 -7.68 31.05 12.44
CA GLN A 71 -8.62 32.17 12.29
C GLN A 71 -10.06 31.76 12.55
N PHE A 72 -10.44 30.54 12.16
CA PHE A 72 -11.76 30.01 12.44
C PHE A 72 -11.96 29.75 13.94
N ALA A 73 -11.03 29.07 14.61
CA ALA A 73 -11.07 28.87 16.06
C ALA A 73 -11.13 30.21 16.82
N ARG A 74 -10.32 31.19 16.41
CA ARG A 74 -10.36 32.57 16.92
C ARG A 74 -11.73 33.22 16.73
N THR A 75 -12.34 33.02 15.57
CA THR A 75 -13.68 33.55 15.26
C THR A 75 -14.74 32.92 16.16
N LEU A 76 -14.69 31.60 16.36
CA LEU A 76 -15.60 30.89 17.27
C LEU A 76 -15.47 31.42 18.71
N LEU A 77 -14.24 31.52 19.22
CA LEU A 77 -13.97 32.03 20.57
C LEU A 77 -14.47 33.47 20.77
N ARG A 78 -14.31 34.35 19.77
CA ARG A 78 -14.83 35.74 19.83
C ARG A 78 -16.35 35.82 19.87
N GLN A 79 -17.07 34.80 19.40
CA GLN A 79 -18.53 34.76 19.41
C GLN A 79 -19.13 34.29 20.73
N LEU A 80 -18.32 33.66 21.60
CA LEU A 80 -18.77 33.18 22.90
C LEU A 80 -19.05 34.34 23.86
N GLN A 81 -20.13 34.24 24.64
CA GLN A 81 -20.52 35.26 25.62
C GLN A 81 -21.00 34.58 26.91
N PRO A 82 -20.49 34.99 28.09
CA PRO A 82 -19.51 36.05 28.31
C PRO A 82 -18.07 35.61 27.99
N GLN A 83 -17.27 36.52 27.42
CA GLN A 83 -15.84 36.30 27.14
C GLN A 83 -15.02 35.92 28.39
N SER A 84 -15.55 36.20 29.59
CA SER A 84 -14.97 35.80 30.88
C SER A 84 -14.85 34.27 31.05
N GLN A 85 -15.64 33.48 30.31
CA GLN A 85 -15.61 32.02 30.35
C GLN A 85 -14.47 31.39 29.54
N ILE A 86 -13.80 32.15 28.66
CA ILE A 86 -12.69 31.63 27.85
C ILE A 86 -11.46 31.44 28.76
N PRO A 87 -10.87 30.23 28.84
CA PRO A 87 -9.66 30.00 29.62
C PRO A 87 -8.49 30.89 29.20
N ASP A 88 -7.67 31.32 30.16
CA ASP A 88 -6.56 32.27 29.91
C ASP A 88 -5.57 31.75 28.87
N ILE A 89 -5.28 30.45 28.86
CA ILE A 89 -4.42 29.83 27.85
C ILE A 89 -4.96 30.03 26.43
N LEU A 90 -6.28 29.94 26.22
CA LEU A 90 -6.89 30.20 24.91
C LEU A 90 -6.91 31.68 24.57
N ARG A 91 -7.06 32.56 25.57
CA ARG A 91 -6.95 34.02 25.35
C ARG A 91 -5.55 34.37 24.85
N VAL A 92 -4.51 33.84 25.49
CA VAL A 92 -3.11 34.06 25.08
C VAL A 92 -2.85 33.56 23.67
N VAL A 93 -3.29 32.35 23.34
CA VAL A 93 -3.03 31.72 22.03
C VAL A 93 -3.85 32.38 20.91
N TYR A 94 -5.16 32.55 21.11
CA TYR A 94 -6.07 32.94 20.03
C TYR A 94 -6.48 34.42 20.04
N LEU A 95 -6.39 35.12 21.17
CA LEU A 95 -6.93 36.49 21.28
C LEU A 95 -5.85 37.58 21.46
N SER A 96 -4.67 37.26 22.01
CA SER A 96 -3.62 38.24 22.34
C SER A 96 -2.73 38.70 21.17
N GLN A 97 -2.78 38.05 20.00
CA GLN A 97 -1.80 38.24 18.92
C GLN A 97 -1.96 39.51 18.04
N ASP A 98 -2.88 40.43 18.36
CA ASP A 98 -3.08 41.64 17.53
C ASP A 98 -1.91 42.66 17.61
N SER A 99 -0.84 42.37 18.37
CA SER A 99 0.24 43.32 18.68
C SER A 99 1.64 43.01 18.13
N GLN A 100 1.94 41.79 17.64
CA GLN A 100 3.34 41.39 17.38
C GLN A 100 3.76 41.12 15.92
N HIS A 101 2.85 40.94 14.96
CA HIS A 101 3.23 40.59 13.57
C HIS A 101 3.53 41.76 12.62
N GLY A 102 3.76 42.99 13.10
CA GLY A 102 4.06 44.14 12.24
C GLY A 102 2.92 44.55 11.28
N LEU A 103 1.80 43.81 11.26
CA LEU A 103 0.50 44.30 10.83
C LEU A 103 0.14 45.43 11.79
N GLN A 104 0.05 46.65 11.27
CA GLN A 104 -0.20 47.86 12.06
C GLN A 104 -1.25 47.58 13.14
N PRO A 105 -1.03 48.03 14.40
CA PRO A 105 -2.03 47.89 15.45
C PRO A 105 -3.35 48.40 14.88
N MET A 106 -4.30 47.49 14.68
CA MET A 106 -5.64 47.86 14.28
C MET A 106 -6.12 48.79 15.38
N LYS A 107 -6.14 50.11 15.11
CA LYS A 107 -6.78 51.11 15.96
C LYS A 107 -8.06 50.49 16.46
N GLU A 108 -8.22 50.37 17.79
CA GLU A 108 -9.37 49.79 18.48
C GLU A 108 -10.63 49.93 17.62
N GLN A 109 -10.88 48.92 16.78
CA GLN A 109 -12.05 48.98 15.94
C GLN A 109 -13.21 48.79 16.91
N PRO A 110 -14.27 49.60 16.82
CA PRO A 110 -15.47 49.38 17.63
C PRO A 110 -15.85 47.90 17.51
N PRO A 111 -16.34 47.28 18.61
CA PRO A 111 -16.63 45.85 18.63
C PRO A 111 -17.40 45.51 17.36
N PRO A 112 -16.90 44.55 16.56
CA PRO A 112 -17.49 44.25 15.27
C PRO A 112 -19.00 44.04 15.47
N PRO A 113 -19.85 44.56 14.57
CA PRO A 113 -21.30 44.41 14.70
C PRO A 113 -21.63 42.95 14.96
N THR A 114 -22.55 42.70 15.89
CA THR A 114 -22.93 41.35 16.32
C THR A 114 -23.07 40.47 15.10
N PRO A 115 -22.27 39.40 14.96
CA PRO A 115 -22.22 38.65 13.72
C PRO A 115 -23.61 38.14 13.39
N VAL A 116 -23.99 38.27 12.12
CA VAL A 116 -25.33 37.89 11.62
C VAL A 116 -25.65 36.42 11.93
N PHE A 117 -24.61 35.59 12.06
CA PHE A 117 -24.69 34.18 12.37
C PHE A 117 -23.78 33.82 13.54
N LYS A 118 -24.30 33.03 14.49
CA LYS A 118 -23.51 32.34 15.51
C LYS A 118 -22.97 31.05 14.91
N TYR A 119 -21.71 31.04 14.49
CA TYR A 119 -21.10 29.89 13.81
C TYR A 119 -21.03 28.66 14.71
N SER A 120 -20.89 28.86 16.03
CA SER A 120 -20.89 27.79 17.03
C SER A 120 -22.13 26.89 16.94
N HIS A 121 -23.32 27.42 16.61
CA HIS A 121 -24.54 26.62 16.52
C HIS A 121 -24.58 25.65 15.32
N PHE A 122 -23.69 25.84 14.35
CA PHE A 122 -23.58 24.96 13.18
C PHE A 122 -22.53 23.87 13.38
N VAL A 123 -21.73 23.97 14.44
CA VAL A 123 -20.71 22.97 14.75
C VAL A 123 -21.41 21.70 15.22
N ARG A 124 -21.13 20.59 14.53
CA ARG A 124 -21.69 19.26 14.83
C ARG A 124 -20.60 18.26 15.18
N ARG A 125 -19.39 18.48 14.68
CA ARG A 125 -18.27 17.55 14.78
C ARG A 125 -17.02 18.30 15.22
N ILE A 126 -16.48 17.90 16.36
CA ILE A 126 -15.29 18.49 16.96
C ILE A 126 -14.31 17.37 17.27
N VAL A 127 -13.45 17.08 16.29
CA VAL A 127 -12.35 16.12 16.40
C VAL A 127 -11.04 16.91 16.35
N PRO A 128 -10.08 16.69 17.27
CA PRO A 128 -8.87 17.47 17.37
C PRO A 128 -8.00 17.13 16.18
N TYR A 129 -7.37 18.15 15.61
CA TYR A 129 -6.53 17.95 14.45
C TYR A 129 -5.12 17.57 14.90
N TYR A 130 -4.66 16.33 14.64
CA TYR A 130 -3.29 15.91 14.97
C TYR A 130 -2.19 16.77 14.32
N LYS A 131 -2.50 17.60 13.29
CA LYS A 131 -1.54 18.58 12.74
C LYS A 131 -1.57 19.95 13.41
N PHE A 132 -2.30 20.14 14.51
CA PHE A 132 -2.08 21.28 15.42
C PHE A 132 -0.61 21.38 15.84
N ARG A 133 0.15 20.29 15.79
CA ARG A 133 1.61 20.30 15.97
C ARG A 133 2.32 21.33 15.08
N SER A 134 1.98 21.39 13.79
CA SER A 134 2.60 22.35 12.86
C SER A 134 2.20 23.81 13.13
N MET A 135 0.94 24.05 13.56
CA MET A 135 0.52 25.34 14.13
C MET A 135 1.28 25.67 15.41
N PHE A 136 1.53 24.67 16.24
CA PHE A 136 2.15 24.84 17.53
C PHE A 136 3.63 25.16 17.40
N GLU A 137 4.35 24.55 16.46
CA GLU A 137 5.70 24.99 16.09
C GLU A 137 5.73 26.47 15.69
N PHE A 138 4.69 26.97 14.99
CA PHE A 138 4.52 28.40 14.74
C PHE A 138 4.29 29.20 16.05
N PHE A 139 3.48 28.70 16.99
CA PHE A 139 3.20 29.38 18.27
C PHE A 139 4.36 29.34 19.28
N CYS A 140 5.14 28.27 19.33
CA CYS A 140 6.29 28.12 20.23
C CYS A 140 7.44 29.04 19.85
N ASN A 141 7.58 29.30 18.55
CA ASN A 141 8.45 30.36 18.05
C ASN A 141 7.95 31.78 18.41
N ASN A 142 6.73 31.92 18.94
CA ASN A 142 6.18 33.19 19.45
C ASN A 142 6.24 33.26 21.00
N SER A 143 6.85 34.33 21.53
CA SER A 143 7.06 34.61 22.97
C SER A 143 5.84 34.39 23.90
N PRO A 144 4.59 34.79 23.57
CA PRO A 144 3.53 34.91 24.58
C PRO A 144 3.04 33.61 25.22
N VAL A 145 3.01 32.49 24.46
CA VAL A 145 2.54 31.20 24.98
C VAL A 145 3.57 30.62 25.96
N MET A 146 4.85 30.75 25.62
CA MET A 146 5.95 30.33 26.49
C MET A 146 6.07 31.26 27.70
N ASP A 147 5.89 32.57 27.54
CA ASP A 147 5.83 33.54 28.65
C ASP A 147 4.69 33.20 29.61
N TYR A 148 3.52 32.83 29.08
CA TYR A 148 2.39 32.35 29.88
C TYR A 148 2.76 31.08 30.64
N ALA A 149 3.38 30.11 29.98
CA ALA A 149 3.80 28.85 30.59
C ALA A 149 4.81 29.05 31.72
N VAL A 150 5.79 29.95 31.55
CA VAL A 150 6.77 30.32 32.57
C VAL A 150 6.10 31.07 33.72
N THR A 151 5.28 32.07 33.42
CA THR A 151 4.59 32.91 34.43
C THR A 151 3.68 32.06 35.33
N HIS A 152 3.00 31.07 34.75
CA HIS A 152 2.09 30.18 35.46
C HIS A 152 2.75 28.90 35.97
N LYS A 153 4.08 28.77 35.82
CA LYS A 153 4.86 27.59 36.24
C LYS A 153 4.25 26.28 35.73
N LEU A 154 3.79 26.27 34.48
CA LEU A 154 3.13 25.10 33.90
C LEU A 154 4.06 23.90 33.81
N PHE A 155 5.37 24.12 33.64
CA PHE A 155 6.36 23.06 33.73
C PHE A 155 6.34 22.38 35.10
N ASP A 156 6.45 23.15 36.19
CA ASP A 156 6.44 22.61 37.56
C ASP A 156 5.12 21.90 37.86
N LYS A 157 4.01 22.45 37.36
CA LYS A 157 2.68 21.83 37.44
C LYS A 157 2.68 20.46 36.75
N TYR A 158 3.11 20.40 35.50
CA TYR A 158 3.12 19.15 34.72
C TYR A 158 4.10 18.12 35.30
N VAL A 159 5.22 18.55 35.86
CA VAL A 159 6.12 17.67 36.64
C VAL A 159 5.40 17.13 37.89
N ALA A 160 4.75 18.00 38.66
CA ALA A 160 4.05 17.60 39.89
C ALA A 160 2.87 16.66 39.62
N GLU A 161 2.20 16.82 38.47
CA GLU A 161 1.13 15.95 37.99
C GLU A 161 1.66 14.65 37.34
N GLY A 162 2.99 14.50 37.22
CA GLY A 162 3.64 13.31 36.66
C GLY A 162 3.62 13.24 35.13
N HIS A 163 3.27 14.35 34.46
CA HIS A 163 3.20 14.46 33.00
C HIS A 163 4.57 14.67 32.36
N LEU A 164 5.50 15.28 33.12
CA LEU A 164 6.89 15.48 32.73
C LEU A 164 7.82 14.83 33.76
N SER A 165 8.88 14.19 33.28
CA SER A 165 9.97 13.71 34.15
C SER A 165 10.79 14.89 34.65
N ASN A 166 11.38 14.78 35.84
CA ASN A 166 12.41 15.74 36.28
C ASN A 166 13.74 15.52 35.56
N ASP A 167 13.93 14.34 34.97
CA ASP A 167 15.19 13.89 34.38
C ASP A 167 15.27 14.13 32.84
N ILE A 168 14.39 14.97 32.29
CA ILE A 168 14.38 15.29 30.86
C ILE A 168 15.58 16.17 30.51
N HIS A 169 16.37 15.78 29.51
CA HIS A 169 17.39 16.65 28.93
C HIS A 169 16.79 17.99 28.48
N ASP A 170 17.49 19.11 28.70
CA ASP A 170 16.97 20.46 28.45
C ASP A 170 16.38 20.65 27.03
N ASP A 171 16.98 20.05 25.99
CA ASP A 171 16.46 20.12 24.61
C ASP A 171 15.13 19.37 24.42
N SER A 172 14.95 18.25 25.14
CA SER A 172 13.68 17.49 25.15
C SER A 172 12.64 18.10 26.07
N ARG A 173 13.07 18.92 27.05
CA ARG A 173 12.22 19.55 28.06
C ARG A 173 11.25 20.53 27.45
N ASN A 174 11.73 21.40 26.56
CA ASN A 174 10.87 22.37 25.85
C ASN A 174 9.86 21.62 24.98
N LYS A 175 10.30 20.65 24.18
CA LYS A 175 9.42 19.85 23.32
C LYS A 175 8.34 19.11 24.12
N ALA A 176 8.68 18.56 25.28
CA ALA A 176 7.73 17.88 26.14
C ALA A 176 6.72 18.86 26.78
N LEU A 177 7.18 20.04 27.21
CA LEU A 177 6.32 21.13 27.67
C LEU A 177 5.39 21.61 26.55
N GLU A 178 5.92 21.74 25.34
CA GLU A 178 5.18 22.13 24.15
C GLU A 178 4.05 21.14 23.83
N ASP A 179 4.38 19.85 23.75
CA ASP A 179 3.40 18.80 23.50
C ASP A 179 2.33 18.76 24.61
N ALA A 180 2.69 19.03 25.88
CA ALA A 180 1.73 19.11 26.99
C ALA A 180 0.82 20.36 26.91
N LEU A 181 1.39 21.52 26.58
CA LEU A 181 0.65 22.77 26.38
C LEU A 181 -0.36 22.65 25.24
N LEU A 182 0.05 22.06 24.12
CA LEU A 182 -0.81 21.86 22.96
C LEU A 182 -2.06 21.04 23.33
N MET A 183 -1.88 20.02 24.16
CA MET A 183 -2.99 19.19 24.60
C MET A 183 -3.94 19.92 25.57
N ASP A 184 -3.41 20.74 26.47
CA ASP A 184 -4.24 21.59 27.32
C ASP A 184 -5.01 22.62 26.48
N ILE A 185 -4.38 23.19 25.45
CA ILE A 185 -5.04 24.09 24.49
C ILE A 185 -6.16 23.35 23.75
N ASP A 186 -5.89 22.16 23.21
CA ASP A 186 -6.91 21.38 22.49
C ASP A 186 -8.07 21.00 23.41
N ARG A 187 -7.78 20.53 24.63
CA ARG A 187 -8.78 20.18 25.64
C ARG A 187 -9.68 21.37 25.97
N GLU A 188 -9.08 22.50 26.32
CA GLU A 188 -9.85 23.70 26.66
C GLU A 188 -10.59 24.26 25.44
N LEU A 189 -10.00 24.21 24.24
CA LEU A 189 -10.62 24.71 23.01
C LEU A 189 -11.87 23.92 22.67
N ILE A 190 -11.78 22.58 22.66
CA ILE A 190 -12.91 21.68 22.39
C ILE A 190 -14.03 21.99 23.38
N TRP A 191 -13.74 21.96 24.68
CA TRP A 191 -14.76 22.23 25.68
C TRP A 191 -15.40 23.61 25.52
N THR A 192 -14.57 24.65 25.39
CA THR A 192 -15.02 26.04 25.34
C THR A 192 -15.92 26.29 24.13
N ILE A 193 -15.63 25.63 22.99
CA ILE A 193 -16.52 25.67 21.82
C ILE A 193 -17.80 24.91 22.14
N CYS A 194 -17.72 23.66 22.59
CA CYS A 194 -18.89 22.77 22.74
C CYS A 194 -19.90 23.20 23.82
N GLN A 195 -19.44 23.75 24.94
CA GLN A 195 -20.21 23.78 26.20
C GLN A 195 -21.61 24.41 26.10
N ASP A 196 -21.78 25.40 25.21
CA ASP A 196 -23.02 26.15 25.07
C ASP A 196 -24.05 25.47 24.14
N HIS A 197 -23.67 24.38 23.47
CA HIS A 197 -24.51 23.71 22.47
C HIS A 197 -24.27 22.19 22.40
N LEU A 198 -23.96 21.56 23.53
CA LEU A 198 -23.71 20.11 23.64
C LEU A 198 -24.85 19.26 23.06
N GLU A 199 -26.09 19.75 23.07
CA GLU A 199 -27.26 19.09 22.50
C GLU A 199 -27.24 18.96 20.99
N THR A 200 -26.43 19.77 20.31
CA THR A 200 -26.30 19.76 18.86
C THR A 200 -25.10 18.96 18.35
N ILE A 201 -24.16 18.60 19.23
CA ILE A 201 -22.93 17.90 18.88
C ILE A 201 -23.24 16.44 18.54
N GLU A 202 -22.84 16.03 17.33
CA GLU A 202 -23.00 14.68 16.78
C GLU A 202 -21.73 13.84 16.92
N GLU A 203 -20.55 14.49 16.87
CA GLU A 203 -19.24 13.85 17.02
C GLU A 203 -18.32 14.71 17.90
N ILE A 204 -17.71 14.11 18.91
CA ILE A 204 -16.79 14.83 19.80
C ILE A 204 -15.60 13.96 20.19
N SER A 205 -14.43 14.59 20.31
CA SER A 205 -13.29 13.97 20.98
C SER A 205 -13.19 14.40 22.43
N ILE A 206 -13.10 13.41 23.32
CA ILE A 206 -13.01 13.60 24.76
C ILE A 206 -11.61 13.18 25.23
N PRO A 207 -10.78 14.12 25.71
CA PRO A 207 -9.55 13.78 26.41
C PRO A 207 -9.86 12.91 27.64
N LEU A 208 -9.10 11.84 27.85
CA LEU A 208 -9.35 10.90 28.97
C LEU A 208 -9.37 11.59 30.34
N THR A 209 -8.56 12.64 30.51
CA THR A 209 -8.49 13.47 31.71
C THR A 209 -9.78 14.27 31.97
N ASP A 210 -10.57 14.55 30.93
CA ASP A 210 -11.78 15.35 31.00
C ASP A 210 -13.08 14.53 30.95
N ILE A 211 -13.01 13.19 30.94
CA ILE A 211 -14.22 12.34 30.93
C ILE A 211 -15.21 12.75 32.02
N GLY A 212 -14.72 13.04 33.23
CA GLY A 212 -15.57 13.50 34.35
C GLY A 212 -16.30 14.81 34.06
N ARG A 213 -15.67 15.74 33.33
CA ARG A 213 -16.27 17.02 32.92
C ARG A 213 -17.45 16.77 31.98
N TYR A 214 -17.28 15.91 30.98
CA TYR A 214 -18.35 15.56 30.04
C TYR A 214 -19.45 14.70 30.68
N MET A 215 -19.09 13.82 31.61
CA MET A 215 -20.04 13.00 32.37
C MET A 215 -21.08 13.85 33.09
N ASN A 216 -20.67 14.98 33.69
CA ASN A 216 -21.58 15.90 34.38
C ASN A 216 -22.62 16.54 33.44
N HIS A 217 -22.35 16.56 32.14
CA HIS A 217 -23.20 17.13 31.09
C HIS A 217 -23.81 16.08 30.15
N ILE A 218 -23.75 14.79 30.53
CA ILE A 218 -24.18 13.69 29.65
C ILE A 218 -25.65 13.77 29.21
N HIS A 219 -26.50 14.36 30.05
CA HIS A 219 -27.91 14.60 29.73
C HIS A 219 -28.11 15.60 28.59
N GLN A 220 -27.13 16.48 28.32
CA GLN A 220 -27.18 17.47 27.25
C GLN A 220 -26.75 16.87 25.92
N LEU A 221 -25.93 15.82 25.90
CA LEU A 221 -25.38 15.16 24.70
C LEU A 221 -26.42 14.31 23.92
N THR A 222 -27.59 14.89 23.64
CA THR A 222 -28.76 14.23 23.04
C THR A 222 -28.58 13.84 21.57
N SER A 223 -27.67 14.49 20.85
CA SER A 223 -27.37 14.21 19.43
C SER A 223 -26.07 13.41 19.23
N LEU A 224 -25.36 13.08 20.31
CA LEU A 224 -24.02 12.51 20.23
C LEU A 224 -24.05 11.09 19.65
N SER A 225 -23.67 10.99 18.38
CA SER A 225 -23.67 9.75 17.61
C SER A 225 -22.31 9.07 17.56
N LYS A 226 -21.23 9.82 17.74
CA LYS A 226 -19.86 9.31 17.76
C LYS A 226 -19.03 9.99 18.84
N VAL A 227 -18.25 9.23 19.58
CA VAL A 227 -17.27 9.76 20.54
C VAL A 227 -15.91 9.15 20.30
N SER A 228 -14.88 9.99 20.27
CA SER A 228 -13.49 9.54 20.16
C SER A 228 -12.74 9.90 21.44
N PHE A 229 -12.16 8.90 22.10
CA PHE A 229 -11.37 9.16 23.30
C PHE A 229 -9.92 9.37 22.92
N SER A 230 -9.33 10.48 23.39
CA SER A 230 -7.94 10.83 23.10
C SER A 230 -7.11 10.79 24.37
N ILE A 231 -5.91 10.24 24.24
CA ILE A 231 -4.93 10.27 25.33
C ILE A 231 -4.23 11.62 25.34
N THR A 232 -4.22 12.24 26.51
CA THR A 232 -3.33 13.34 26.82
C THR A 232 -2.00 12.77 27.32
N ASN A 233 -0.87 13.38 26.94
CA ASN A 233 0.50 13.06 27.40
C ASN A 233 0.61 13.07 28.93
N THR A 234 -0.38 13.60 29.62
CA THR A 234 -0.55 13.48 31.05
C THR A 234 -0.57 12.05 31.57
N VAL A 235 -1.01 11.10 30.73
CA VAL A 235 -1.15 9.69 31.08
C VAL A 235 0.15 8.91 30.82
N LEU A 236 0.98 9.38 29.88
CA LEU A 236 2.12 8.65 29.36
C LEU A 236 3.41 9.39 29.63
N PRO A 237 4.37 8.81 30.35
CA PRO A 237 5.71 9.37 30.44
C PRO A 237 6.24 9.60 29.03
N TRP A 238 6.59 10.86 28.72
CA TRP A 238 7.15 11.30 27.44
C TRP A 238 8.31 10.39 26.93
N GLU A 239 8.98 9.69 27.84
CA GLU A 239 10.09 8.75 27.63
C GLU A 239 9.75 7.67 26.58
N TYR A 240 8.48 7.25 26.46
CA TYR A 240 8.07 6.21 25.49
C TYR A 240 8.07 6.66 24.02
N LYS A 241 8.02 7.96 23.71
CA LYS A 241 7.89 8.46 22.32
C LYS A 241 9.23 8.71 21.62
N TYR A 242 10.33 8.85 22.35
CA TYR A 242 11.60 9.34 21.80
C TYR A 242 12.82 8.45 22.07
N THR A 243 12.71 7.35 22.81
CA THR A 243 13.75 6.31 22.81
C THR A 243 13.64 5.46 21.54
N ASN A 244 13.87 6.09 20.38
CA ASN A 244 13.98 5.41 19.08
C ASN A 244 15.32 4.65 18.94
N GLU A 245 16.22 4.82 19.89
CA GLU A 245 17.44 4.03 19.92
C GLU A 245 17.15 2.74 20.65
N GLY A 246 17.16 1.63 19.90
CA GLY A 246 17.03 0.25 20.37
C GLY A 246 18.11 -0.21 21.36
N GLN A 247 18.61 0.68 22.21
CA GLN A 247 19.26 0.31 23.45
C GLN A 247 18.20 -0.30 24.37
N GLN A 248 18.14 -1.62 24.30
CA GLN A 248 17.49 -2.52 25.24
C GLN A 248 17.99 -2.24 26.68
N THR A 249 17.57 -1.13 27.30
CA THR A 249 17.63 -1.01 28.76
C THR A 249 16.53 -1.90 29.32
N GLY A 250 16.81 -3.20 29.30
CA GLY A 250 15.86 -4.32 29.40
C GLY A 250 15.08 -4.48 30.70
N ASP A 251 15.21 -3.56 31.67
CA ASP A 251 14.60 -3.76 33.00
C ASP A 251 13.92 -2.50 33.59
N ARG A 252 13.77 -1.42 32.81
CA ARG A 252 13.07 -0.20 33.27
C ARG A 252 11.89 0.18 32.40
N ARG A 253 11.16 -0.81 31.87
CA ARG A 253 9.72 -0.60 31.66
C ARG A 253 9.13 -0.40 33.04
N ARG A 254 9.06 0.86 33.49
CA ARG A 254 8.15 1.22 34.57
C ARG A 254 6.80 0.77 34.07
N GLU A 255 6.27 -0.30 34.68
CA GLU A 255 4.85 -0.60 34.66
C GLU A 255 4.19 0.74 34.94
N GLU A 256 3.56 1.33 33.92
CA GLU A 256 2.52 2.31 34.24
C GLU A 256 1.63 1.63 35.27
N PRO A 257 1.24 2.29 36.37
CA PRO A 257 0.40 1.65 37.34
C PRO A 257 -0.84 1.19 36.57
N GLU A 258 -1.03 -0.12 36.40
CA GLU A 258 -2.14 -0.68 35.63
C GLU A 258 -3.46 -0.04 36.08
N ASP A 259 -3.53 0.30 37.37
CA ASP A 259 -4.53 1.14 38.04
C ASP A 259 -4.95 2.44 37.31
N VAL A 260 -4.02 3.18 36.70
CA VAL A 260 -4.31 4.46 36.02
C VAL A 260 -5.00 4.19 34.68
N ARG A 261 -4.46 3.25 33.90
CA ARG A 261 -5.05 2.80 32.64
C ARG A 261 -6.44 2.23 32.87
N ASP A 262 -6.58 1.35 33.87
CA ASP A 262 -7.84 0.72 34.26
C ASP A 262 -8.86 1.76 34.74
N ARG A 263 -8.42 2.80 35.45
CA ARG A 263 -9.29 3.93 35.84
C ARG A 263 -9.84 4.67 34.63
N PHE A 264 -9.03 4.94 33.63
CA PHE A 264 -9.50 5.62 32.42
C PHE A 264 -10.44 4.75 31.61
N PHE A 265 -10.12 3.48 31.39
CA PHE A 265 -11.01 2.55 30.71
C PHE A 265 -12.34 2.39 31.45
N LYS A 266 -12.31 2.30 32.78
CA LYS A 266 -13.53 2.32 33.61
C LYS A 266 -14.32 3.60 33.41
N GLY A 267 -13.65 4.76 33.31
CA GLY A 267 -14.29 6.04 33.00
C GLY A 267 -14.98 6.04 31.63
N ILE A 268 -14.32 5.50 30.59
CA ILE A 268 -14.89 5.34 29.25
C ILE A 268 -16.13 4.43 29.30
N VAL A 269 -16.02 3.24 29.89
CA VAL A 269 -17.14 2.28 30.03
C VAL A 269 -18.32 2.95 30.73
N GLN A 270 -18.07 3.66 31.85
CA GLN A 270 -19.11 4.39 32.58
C GLN A 270 -19.77 5.47 31.71
N PHE A 271 -18.98 6.20 30.91
CA PHE A 271 -19.51 7.25 30.03
C PHE A 271 -20.45 6.65 28.99
N VAL A 272 -20.00 5.61 28.30
CA VAL A 272 -20.79 4.94 27.26
C VAL A 272 -22.04 4.32 27.86
N GLN A 273 -21.92 3.65 29.02
CA GLN A 273 -23.06 3.04 29.71
C GLN A 273 -24.10 4.07 30.15
N GLN A 274 -23.69 5.19 30.75
CA GLN A 274 -24.61 6.23 31.15
C GLN A 274 -25.28 6.89 29.95
N HIS A 275 -24.50 7.23 28.91
CA HIS A 275 -25.03 7.87 27.69
C HIS A 275 -26.07 6.99 27.01
N THR A 276 -25.74 5.73 26.73
CA THR A 276 -26.64 4.77 26.06
C THR A 276 -27.89 4.44 26.89
N SER A 277 -27.80 4.51 28.22
CA SER A 277 -28.96 4.34 29.11
C SER A 277 -29.96 5.50 29.05
N ILE A 278 -29.45 6.73 28.91
CA ILE A 278 -30.25 7.97 28.84
C ILE A 278 -30.77 8.19 27.41
N HIS A 279 -29.88 8.10 26.43
CA HIS A 279 -30.11 8.41 25.01
C HIS A 279 -30.05 7.14 24.16
N LYS A 280 -31.12 6.34 24.23
CA LYS A 280 -31.20 5.03 23.55
C LYS A 280 -30.96 5.13 22.05
N ASN A 281 -30.05 4.30 21.52
CA ASN A 281 -29.70 4.19 20.10
C ASN A 281 -29.16 5.49 19.46
N VAL A 282 -28.77 6.47 20.26
CA VAL A 282 -28.18 7.73 19.75
C VAL A 282 -26.70 7.52 19.46
N LEU A 283 -25.92 7.09 20.47
CA LEU A 283 -24.50 6.78 20.31
C LEU A 283 -24.33 5.50 19.48
N ARG A 284 -23.61 5.61 18.36
CA ARG A 284 -23.39 4.54 17.37
C ARG A 284 -21.94 4.13 17.25
N ASN A 285 -20.99 5.01 17.55
CA ASN A 285 -19.57 4.72 17.39
C ASN A 285 -18.78 5.26 18.58
N VAL A 286 -17.87 4.42 19.09
CA VAL A 286 -16.91 4.77 20.13
C VAL A 286 -15.52 4.41 19.62
N GLU A 287 -14.67 5.42 19.44
CA GLU A 287 -13.26 5.21 19.13
C GLU A 287 -12.45 5.24 20.43
N LEU A 288 -11.73 4.15 20.69
CA LEU A 288 -10.81 4.04 21.82
C LEU A 288 -9.45 4.67 21.48
N PRO A 289 -8.73 5.18 22.47
CA PRO A 289 -7.45 5.82 22.21
C PRO A 289 -6.40 4.79 21.77
N SER A 290 -5.51 5.17 20.85
CA SER A 290 -4.53 4.26 20.23
C SER A 290 -3.29 3.93 21.07
N PHE A 291 -3.21 4.31 22.34
CA PHE A 291 -2.06 3.95 23.18
C PHE A 291 -2.44 2.89 24.19
N GLY A 292 -1.51 1.93 24.39
CA GLY A 292 -1.66 0.85 25.36
C GLY A 292 -2.96 0.13 25.06
N GLU A 293 -2.93 -0.68 23.99
CA GLU A 293 -4.13 -1.27 23.42
C GLU A 293 -5.06 -1.80 24.54
N PRO A 294 -6.35 -1.37 24.55
CA PRO A 294 -7.28 -1.80 25.58
C PRO A 294 -7.32 -3.31 25.63
N ASP A 295 -7.47 -3.85 26.84
CA ASP A 295 -7.87 -5.25 27.00
C ASP A 295 -9.06 -5.49 26.05
N PRO A 296 -8.98 -6.49 25.15
CA PRO A 296 -10.06 -6.84 24.25
C PRO A 296 -11.42 -6.91 24.97
N ASP A 297 -11.46 -7.40 26.21
CA ASP A 297 -12.69 -7.49 27.01
C ASP A 297 -13.32 -6.13 27.31
N VAL A 298 -12.52 -5.11 27.56
CA VAL A 298 -13.02 -3.73 27.71
C VAL A 298 -13.62 -3.25 26.39
N HIS A 299 -12.95 -3.51 25.28
CA HIS A 299 -13.44 -3.10 23.97
C HIS A 299 -14.76 -3.81 23.63
N PHE A 300 -14.84 -5.13 23.78
CA PHE A 300 -16.08 -5.89 23.61
C PHE A 300 -17.19 -5.41 24.55
N GLY A 301 -16.87 -5.12 25.81
CA GLY A 301 -17.81 -4.58 26.78
C GLY A 301 -18.40 -3.23 26.36
N ILE A 302 -17.59 -2.33 25.80
CA ILE A 302 -18.05 -1.04 25.28
C ILE A 302 -18.93 -1.23 24.04
N GLN A 303 -18.51 -2.07 23.10
CA GLN A 303 -19.24 -2.32 21.85
C GLN A 303 -20.58 -3.03 22.11
N ALA A 304 -20.67 -3.86 23.16
CA ALA A 304 -21.93 -4.48 23.60
C ALA A 304 -22.99 -3.46 24.05
N LEU A 305 -22.58 -2.27 24.48
CA LEU A 305 -23.49 -1.20 24.89
C LEU A 305 -24.07 -0.41 23.71
N LEU A 306 -23.44 -0.50 22.52
CA LEU A 306 -23.84 0.23 21.33
C LEU A 306 -24.98 -0.50 20.58
N PRO A 307 -25.84 0.21 19.83
CA PRO A 307 -26.81 -0.41 18.92
C PRO A 307 -26.12 -1.27 17.86
N PRO A 308 -26.81 -2.23 17.21
CA PRO A 308 -26.19 -3.00 16.13
C PRO A 308 -26.00 -2.11 14.90
N LEU A 309 -25.00 -2.46 14.07
CA LEU A 309 -24.70 -1.76 12.83
C LEU A 309 -25.96 -1.66 11.94
N GLN A 310 -26.38 -0.43 11.65
CA GLN A 310 -27.55 -0.18 10.82
C GLN A 310 -27.18 -0.27 9.34
N THR A 311 -27.65 -1.33 8.66
CA THR A 311 -27.46 -1.53 7.20
C THR A 311 -26.00 -1.37 6.75
N PRO A 312 -25.04 -2.08 7.37
CA PRO A 312 -23.63 -1.92 7.06
C PRO A 312 -23.37 -2.22 5.59
N ARG A 313 -22.76 -1.27 4.88
CA ARG A 313 -22.31 -1.46 3.48
C ARG A 313 -20.88 -1.98 3.41
N SER A 314 -20.08 -1.72 4.43
CA SER A 314 -18.69 -2.13 4.54
C SER A 314 -18.37 -2.61 5.95
N ILE A 315 -17.62 -3.70 6.06
CA ILE A 315 -17.00 -4.14 7.31
C ILE A 315 -15.50 -3.85 7.20
N ASN A 316 -14.93 -3.21 8.20
CA ASN A 316 -13.50 -2.90 8.26
C ASN A 316 -13.00 -2.91 9.71
N ASN A 317 -11.71 -2.64 9.93
CA ASN A 317 -11.11 -2.63 11.27
C ASN A 317 -11.80 -1.63 12.24
N SER A 318 -12.48 -0.59 11.74
CA SER A 318 -13.17 0.39 12.60
C SER A 318 -14.50 -0.09 13.17
N ASN A 319 -15.18 -1.06 12.53
CA ASN A 319 -16.46 -1.59 12.99
C ASN A 319 -16.46 -3.10 13.25
N LEU A 320 -15.28 -3.73 13.19
CA LEU A 320 -15.08 -5.16 13.40
C LEU A 320 -15.56 -5.62 14.78
N TYR A 321 -15.23 -4.88 15.83
CA TYR A 321 -15.61 -5.24 17.20
C TYR A 321 -17.11 -5.10 17.44
N GLU A 322 -17.73 -4.02 16.95
CA GLU A 322 -19.18 -3.82 17.00
C GLU A 322 -19.92 -4.99 16.32
N LEU A 323 -19.44 -5.38 15.13
CA LEU A 323 -19.95 -6.53 14.42
C LEU A 323 -19.77 -7.83 15.19
N ALA A 324 -18.58 -8.08 15.74
CA ALA A 324 -18.28 -9.33 16.44
C ALA A 324 -19.17 -9.54 17.68
N VAL A 325 -19.44 -8.48 18.44
CA VAL A 325 -20.37 -8.55 19.60
C VAL A 325 -21.81 -8.76 19.16
N ARG A 326 -22.23 -8.05 18.10
CA ARG A 326 -23.63 -7.97 17.67
C ARG A 326 -23.88 -8.68 16.36
N LEU A 327 -23.17 -9.78 16.13
CA LEU A 327 -23.20 -10.50 14.86
C LEU A 327 -24.63 -10.96 14.56
N GLU A 328 -25.31 -11.54 15.54
CA GLU A 328 -26.69 -12.03 15.39
C GLU A 328 -27.69 -10.90 15.13
N ASP A 329 -27.54 -9.76 15.78
CA ASP A 329 -28.45 -8.61 15.63
C ASP A 329 -28.24 -7.81 14.34
N THR A 330 -27.06 -7.95 13.72
CA THR A 330 -26.67 -7.13 12.57
C THR A 330 -27.13 -7.73 11.24
N ASN A 331 -27.88 -6.96 10.45
CA ASN A 331 -28.28 -7.41 9.11
C ASN A 331 -27.14 -7.24 8.09
N LEU A 332 -26.41 -8.34 7.82
CA LEU A 332 -25.27 -8.37 6.89
C LEU A 332 -25.66 -8.44 5.41
N SER A 333 -26.95 -8.55 5.06
CA SER A 333 -27.38 -8.67 3.66
C SER A 333 -27.00 -7.45 2.80
N TYR A 334 -26.72 -6.30 3.42
CA TYR A 334 -26.33 -5.05 2.76
C TYR A 334 -24.82 -4.88 2.57
N VAL A 335 -24.00 -5.76 3.16
CA VAL A 335 -22.54 -5.66 3.12
C VAL A 335 -22.08 -5.93 1.69
N LYS A 336 -21.38 -4.95 1.11
CA LYS A 336 -20.80 -4.99 -0.24
C LYS A 336 -19.28 -5.17 -0.21
N SER A 337 -18.62 -4.69 0.83
CA SER A 337 -17.18 -4.82 1.00
C SER A 337 -16.80 -5.26 2.41
N ILE A 338 -15.78 -6.09 2.50
CA ILE A 338 -15.12 -6.45 3.75
C ILE A 338 -13.65 -6.13 3.56
N ASN A 339 -13.05 -5.33 4.45
CA ASN A 339 -11.63 -5.00 4.44
C ASN A 339 -11.03 -5.16 5.84
N LEU A 340 -10.50 -6.35 6.07
CA LEU A 340 -9.98 -6.84 7.34
C LEU A 340 -8.53 -7.28 7.16
N GLN A 341 -7.69 -6.39 6.63
CA GLN A 341 -6.24 -6.61 6.59
C GLN A 341 -5.67 -6.46 8.01
N LYS A 342 -5.09 -7.55 8.53
CA LYS A 342 -4.43 -7.57 9.84
C LYS A 342 -3.07 -6.82 9.86
N TYR A 343 -2.64 -6.26 8.72
CA TYR A 343 -1.37 -5.53 8.58
C TYR A 343 -1.38 -4.08 9.08
N ASP A 344 -2.54 -3.52 9.42
CA ASP A 344 -2.55 -2.23 10.08
C ASP A 344 -2.10 -2.43 11.52
N VAL A 345 -0.82 -2.14 11.78
CA VAL A 345 -0.06 -2.32 13.04
C VAL A 345 -0.82 -1.81 14.27
N LYS A 346 -1.83 -0.96 14.06
CA LYS A 346 -2.75 -0.45 15.08
C LYS A 346 -3.74 -1.48 15.65
N TYR A 347 -3.82 -2.71 15.11
CA TYR A 347 -4.89 -3.66 15.45
C TYR A 347 -4.38 -5.07 15.78
N VAL A 348 -3.34 -5.19 16.60
CA VAL A 348 -2.81 -6.50 17.04
C VAL A 348 -3.92 -7.35 17.70
N HIS A 349 -4.91 -6.70 18.33
CA HIS A 349 -6.04 -7.36 19.00
C HIS A 349 -7.25 -7.64 18.13
N ALA A 350 -7.20 -7.43 16.81
CA ALA A 350 -8.27 -7.89 15.94
C ALA A 350 -8.43 -9.43 16.03
N GLU A 351 -7.40 -10.15 16.50
CA GLU A 351 -7.38 -11.60 16.72
C GLU A 351 -8.61 -12.11 17.47
N LYS A 352 -8.94 -11.54 18.65
CA LYS A 352 -10.12 -12.01 19.41
C LYS A 352 -11.45 -11.78 18.67
N ALA A 353 -11.55 -10.69 17.91
CA ALA A 353 -12.73 -10.44 17.08
C ALA A 353 -12.81 -11.42 15.92
N PHE A 354 -11.66 -11.75 15.31
CA PHE A 354 -11.55 -12.79 14.29
C PHE A 354 -11.88 -14.18 14.84
N GLU A 355 -11.43 -14.51 16.04
CA GLU A 355 -11.78 -15.76 16.74
C GLU A 355 -13.30 -15.87 16.89
N LEU A 356 -13.96 -14.85 17.44
CA LEU A 356 -15.43 -14.83 17.59
C LEU A 356 -16.16 -14.95 16.24
N LEU A 357 -15.66 -14.28 15.20
CA LEU A 357 -16.21 -14.41 13.84
C LEU A 357 -15.96 -15.78 13.23
N SER A 358 -14.82 -16.41 13.55
CA SER A 358 -14.46 -17.75 13.06
C SER A 358 -15.28 -18.86 13.71
N GLU A 359 -15.56 -18.72 15.02
CA GLU A 359 -16.49 -19.58 15.76
C GLU A 359 -17.92 -19.46 15.22
N SER A 360 -18.27 -18.26 14.75
CA SER A 360 -19.53 -17.97 14.10
C SER A 360 -19.48 -18.33 12.61
N HIS A 361 -19.44 -19.63 12.30
CA HIS A 361 -19.35 -20.21 10.93
C HIS A 361 -20.38 -19.69 9.89
N HIS A 362 -21.30 -18.81 10.29
CA HIS A 362 -22.37 -18.26 9.46
C HIS A 362 -22.23 -16.77 9.11
N PHE A 363 -21.12 -16.09 9.45
CA PHE A 363 -21.00 -14.65 9.14
C PHE A 363 -20.95 -14.36 7.62
N LEU A 364 -20.04 -14.97 6.85
CA LEU A 364 -19.96 -14.78 5.40
C LEU A 364 -21.22 -15.21 4.64
N PRO A 365 -21.87 -16.35 4.96
CA PRO A 365 -23.15 -16.73 4.36
C PRO A 365 -24.26 -15.67 4.49
N ARG A 366 -24.17 -14.73 5.43
CA ARG A 366 -25.17 -13.65 5.59
C ARG A 366 -24.88 -12.44 4.70
N CYS A 367 -23.66 -12.30 4.18
CA CYS A 367 -23.20 -11.18 3.34
C CYS A 367 -23.65 -11.32 1.87
N ARG A 368 -24.97 -11.36 1.62
CA ARG A 368 -25.52 -11.67 0.29
C ARG A 368 -25.24 -10.63 -0.81
N SER A 369 -24.86 -9.41 -0.44
CA SER A 369 -24.47 -8.36 -1.39
C SER A 369 -22.96 -8.22 -1.58
N LEU A 370 -22.14 -9.12 -1.01
CA LEU A 370 -20.69 -9.00 -0.99
C LEU A 370 -20.11 -9.03 -2.40
N LYS A 371 -19.26 -8.04 -2.70
CA LYS A 371 -18.56 -7.88 -3.98
C LYS A 371 -17.05 -7.85 -3.83
N HIS A 372 -16.56 -7.28 -2.72
CA HIS A 372 -15.14 -7.11 -2.46
C HIS A 372 -14.81 -7.72 -1.09
N LEU A 373 -13.84 -8.61 -1.06
CA LEU A 373 -13.40 -9.27 0.16
C LEU A 373 -11.90 -9.13 0.29
N VAL A 374 -11.44 -8.44 1.32
CA VAL A 374 -10.04 -8.35 1.69
C VAL A 374 -9.94 -8.84 3.13
N MET A 375 -9.29 -9.96 3.38
CA MET A 375 -9.20 -10.53 4.74
C MET A 375 -8.01 -11.47 4.91
N THR A 376 -7.59 -11.67 6.15
CA THR A 376 -6.75 -12.82 6.50
C THR A 376 -7.60 -14.09 6.57
N THR A 377 -7.07 -15.24 6.14
CA THR A 377 -7.71 -16.56 6.33
C THR A 377 -8.00 -16.81 7.81
N LEU A 378 -9.18 -17.38 8.09
CA LEU A 378 -9.61 -17.86 9.41
C LEU A 378 -9.66 -19.39 9.46
N GLY A 379 -9.11 -20.08 8.46
CA GLY A 379 -9.05 -21.55 8.40
C GLY A 379 -9.78 -22.19 7.21
N SER A 380 -9.41 -23.45 6.97
CA SER A 380 -9.61 -24.18 5.70
C SER A 380 -11.05 -24.29 5.20
N ASP A 381 -12.02 -24.12 6.09
CA ASP A 381 -13.42 -24.46 5.84
C ASP A 381 -14.32 -23.22 5.68
N MET A 382 -13.73 -22.02 5.75
CA MET A 382 -14.47 -20.75 5.72
C MET A 382 -15.38 -20.60 4.49
N PHE A 383 -14.95 -21.11 3.33
CA PHE A 383 -15.70 -21.03 2.06
C PHE A 383 -16.43 -22.31 1.69
N HIS A 384 -16.39 -23.34 2.54
CA HIS A 384 -17.02 -24.63 2.25
C HIS A 384 -18.53 -24.49 2.00
N TRP A 385 -19.21 -23.61 2.74
CA TRP A 385 -20.64 -23.33 2.54
C TRP A 385 -20.93 -22.82 1.12
N ALA A 386 -20.05 -21.99 0.55
CA ALA A 386 -20.23 -21.40 -0.77
C ALA A 386 -20.04 -22.45 -1.86
N VAL A 387 -19.11 -23.38 -1.66
CA VAL A 387 -18.92 -24.57 -2.51
C VAL A 387 -20.18 -25.44 -2.50
N LEU A 388 -20.79 -25.68 -1.34
CA LEU A 388 -22.03 -26.45 -1.23
C LEU A 388 -23.21 -25.76 -1.91
N GLU A 389 -23.37 -24.44 -1.73
CA GLU A 389 -24.41 -23.65 -2.41
C GLU A 389 -24.25 -23.72 -3.94
N LYS A 390 -23.02 -23.56 -4.44
CA LYS A 390 -22.70 -23.66 -5.87
C LYS A 390 -22.99 -25.06 -6.43
N LYS A 391 -22.53 -26.14 -5.75
CA LYS A 391 -22.81 -27.52 -6.16
C LYS A 391 -24.32 -27.80 -6.25
N LYS A 392 -25.08 -27.35 -5.24
CA LYS A 392 -26.55 -27.50 -5.24
C LYS A 392 -27.17 -26.79 -6.45
N MET A 393 -26.74 -25.56 -6.75
CA MET A 393 -27.23 -24.81 -7.91
C MET A 393 -26.88 -25.52 -9.23
N ASP A 394 -25.66 -26.01 -9.37
CA ASP A 394 -25.22 -26.71 -10.59
C ASP A 394 -25.97 -28.04 -10.78
N ASP A 395 -26.22 -28.79 -9.70
CA ASP A 395 -27.01 -30.02 -9.74
C ASP A 395 -28.48 -29.76 -10.12
N GLU A 396 -29.09 -28.71 -9.58
CA GLU A 396 -30.43 -28.27 -9.97
C GLU A 396 -30.48 -27.89 -11.45
N ARG A 397 -29.45 -27.16 -11.95
CA ARG A 397 -29.32 -26.81 -13.37
C ARG A 397 -29.18 -28.03 -14.27
N ARG A 398 -28.40 -29.05 -13.86
CA ARG A 398 -28.26 -30.33 -14.57
C ARG A 398 -29.57 -31.10 -14.62
N ARG A 399 -30.32 -31.15 -13.52
CA ARG A 399 -31.65 -31.81 -13.46
C ARG A 399 -32.68 -31.11 -14.35
N MET A 400 -32.69 -29.77 -14.37
CA MET A 400 -33.58 -29.02 -15.28
C MET A 400 -33.21 -29.26 -16.75
N SER A 401 -31.92 -29.42 -17.06
CA SER A 401 -31.46 -29.69 -18.42
C SER A 401 -31.81 -31.10 -18.91
N SER A 402 -31.87 -32.10 -18.02
CA SER A 402 -32.23 -33.48 -18.40
C SER A 402 -33.74 -33.70 -18.58
N VAL A 403 -34.58 -32.97 -17.85
CA VAL A 403 -36.05 -33.07 -17.96
C VAL A 403 -36.60 -32.33 -19.18
N GLY A 404 -35.89 -31.29 -19.66
CA GLY A 404 -36.31 -30.42 -20.75
C GLY A 404 -36.33 -31.02 -22.16
N GLN A 405 -35.88 -32.27 -22.36
CA GLN A 405 -35.91 -32.88 -23.69
C GLN A 405 -37.27 -33.49 -24.09
N HIS A 406 -38.23 -33.66 -23.17
CA HIS A 406 -39.50 -34.36 -23.46
C HIS A 406 -40.77 -33.55 -23.19
N PHE A 407 -40.69 -32.35 -22.62
CA PHE A 407 -41.86 -31.50 -22.39
C PHE A 407 -41.75 -30.22 -23.21
N GLY A 408 -42.69 -30.07 -24.16
CA GLY A 408 -42.70 -28.99 -25.14
C GLY A 408 -42.74 -27.58 -24.55
N PRO A 409 -42.47 -26.55 -25.37
CA PRO A 409 -42.12 -25.18 -24.97
C PRO A 409 -43.27 -24.32 -24.39
N GLN A 410 -44.25 -24.87 -23.67
CA GLN A 410 -45.49 -24.15 -23.33
C GLN A 410 -45.78 -23.87 -21.86
N GLN A 411 -44.85 -24.04 -20.92
CA GLN A 411 -45.09 -23.64 -19.52
C GLN A 411 -44.07 -22.61 -19.00
N HIS A 412 -44.17 -21.39 -19.54
CA HIS A 412 -43.56 -20.18 -18.98
C HIS A 412 -44.46 -19.59 -17.89
N GLY A 413 -44.17 -19.85 -16.61
CA GLY A 413 -44.93 -19.22 -15.52
C GLY A 413 -44.50 -19.53 -14.11
N TYR A 414 -43.82 -20.65 -13.86
CA TYR A 414 -43.31 -20.95 -12.52
C TYR A 414 -42.03 -20.17 -12.23
N LYS A 415 -42.20 -18.93 -11.76
CA LYS A 415 -41.14 -18.19 -11.05
C LYS A 415 -40.81 -18.99 -9.78
N ASN A 416 -39.72 -19.77 -9.82
CA ASN A 416 -39.16 -20.38 -8.62
C ASN A 416 -38.67 -19.26 -7.68
N HIS A 417 -39.56 -18.76 -6.83
CA HIS A 417 -39.35 -17.60 -5.98
C HIS A 417 -38.42 -17.83 -4.78
N ASN A 418 -37.83 -19.03 -4.62
CA ASN A 418 -37.10 -19.40 -3.41
C ASN A 418 -35.60 -19.69 -3.63
N HIS A 419 -35.02 -19.46 -4.81
CA HIS A 419 -33.57 -19.60 -4.96
C HIS A 419 -32.87 -18.35 -4.42
N VAL A 420 -32.13 -18.53 -3.33
CA VAL A 420 -31.19 -17.52 -2.82
C VAL A 420 -30.09 -17.37 -3.88
N PRO A 421 -29.85 -16.16 -4.42
CA PRO A 421 -28.79 -15.95 -5.39
C PRO A 421 -27.42 -16.20 -4.75
N LEU A 422 -26.49 -16.76 -5.54
CA LEU A 422 -25.08 -16.84 -5.13
C LEU A 422 -24.54 -15.44 -4.87
N VAL A 423 -23.61 -15.36 -3.92
CA VAL A 423 -22.94 -14.10 -3.59
C VAL A 423 -22.14 -13.62 -4.81
N PRO A 424 -22.36 -12.38 -5.29
CA PRO A 424 -21.73 -11.87 -6.50
C PRO A 424 -20.32 -11.35 -6.23
N LEU A 425 -19.46 -12.18 -5.67
CA LEU A 425 -18.11 -11.82 -5.27
C LEU A 425 -17.24 -11.58 -6.51
N ARG A 426 -16.72 -10.36 -6.66
CA ARG A 426 -15.95 -9.90 -7.83
C ARG A 426 -14.47 -9.81 -7.57
N SER A 427 -14.09 -9.32 -6.39
CA SER A 427 -12.68 -9.12 -6.03
C SER A 427 -12.42 -9.75 -4.67
N VAL A 428 -11.39 -10.58 -4.61
CA VAL A 428 -10.95 -11.26 -3.40
C VAL A 428 -9.46 -11.04 -3.21
N ASP A 429 -9.07 -10.60 -2.02
CA ASP A 429 -7.69 -10.53 -1.54
C ASP A 429 -7.61 -11.28 -0.21
N ILE A 430 -7.05 -12.50 -0.26
CA ILE A 430 -6.91 -13.36 0.91
C ILE A 430 -5.44 -13.47 1.33
N GLY A 431 -5.19 -13.11 2.58
CA GLY A 431 -3.87 -13.20 3.21
C GLY A 431 -3.77 -14.39 4.16
N SER A 432 -2.62 -15.06 4.26
CA SER A 432 -2.29 -15.90 5.43
C SER A 432 -1.21 -15.21 6.25
N LEU A 433 -1.38 -15.15 7.56
CA LEU A 433 -0.36 -14.64 8.49
C LEU A 433 0.44 -15.75 9.15
N GLU A 434 -0.17 -16.92 9.25
CA GLU A 434 0.50 -18.07 9.77
C GLU A 434 1.34 -18.70 8.65
N ARG A 435 2.35 -19.47 9.04
CA ARG A 435 3.19 -20.25 8.10
C ARG A 435 2.42 -21.36 7.39
N VAL A 436 1.10 -21.37 7.48
CA VAL A 436 0.23 -22.33 6.82
C VAL A 436 -0.01 -21.80 5.40
N PRO A 437 0.36 -22.58 4.36
CA PRO A 437 0.04 -22.22 2.99
C PRO A 437 -1.48 -22.01 2.88
N LEU A 438 -1.88 -21.05 2.04
CA LEU A 438 -3.29 -20.82 1.75
C LEU A 438 -3.90 -22.16 1.33
N GLY A 439 -4.79 -22.71 2.16
CA GLY A 439 -5.20 -24.10 2.04
C GLY A 439 -6.12 -24.36 0.84
N GLN A 440 -6.98 -25.35 1.00
CA GLN A 440 -8.07 -25.64 0.07
C GLN A 440 -9.01 -24.44 -0.16
N GLU A 441 -9.03 -23.45 0.75
CA GLU A 441 -9.82 -22.22 0.65
C GLU A 441 -9.69 -21.48 -0.68
N VAL A 442 -8.46 -21.39 -1.20
CA VAL A 442 -8.22 -20.72 -2.48
C VAL A 442 -8.99 -21.40 -3.60
N ASN A 443 -8.95 -22.73 -3.63
CA ASN A 443 -9.67 -23.52 -4.63
C ASN A 443 -11.18 -23.46 -4.38
N ASP A 444 -11.61 -23.40 -3.12
CA ASP A 444 -13.02 -23.27 -2.74
C ASP A 444 -13.59 -21.91 -3.19
N ILE A 445 -12.84 -20.81 -3.03
CA ILE A 445 -13.20 -19.47 -3.55
C ILE A 445 -13.33 -19.51 -5.07
N ALA A 446 -12.30 -20.03 -5.76
CA ALA A 446 -12.31 -20.13 -7.22
C ALA A 446 -13.50 -20.94 -7.73
N PHE A 447 -13.80 -22.09 -7.10
CA PHE A 447 -14.95 -22.91 -7.47
C PHE A 447 -16.28 -22.20 -7.17
N ALA A 448 -16.48 -21.73 -5.94
CA ALA A 448 -17.75 -21.20 -5.46
C ALA A 448 -18.17 -19.90 -6.19
N PHE A 449 -17.20 -19.06 -6.54
CA PHE A 449 -17.44 -17.74 -7.15
C PHE A 449 -17.00 -17.68 -8.62
N SER A 450 -16.85 -18.83 -9.26
CA SER A 450 -16.41 -18.98 -10.66
C SER A 450 -17.13 -18.07 -11.66
N ASP A 451 -18.44 -17.88 -11.48
CA ASP A 451 -19.27 -17.08 -12.39
C ASP A 451 -19.14 -15.56 -12.19
N SER A 452 -18.59 -15.09 -11.07
CA SER A 452 -18.56 -13.67 -10.69
C SER A 452 -17.17 -13.09 -10.45
N LEU A 453 -16.16 -13.92 -10.20
CA LEU A 453 -14.81 -13.50 -9.82
C LEU A 453 -14.09 -12.81 -11.00
N GLU A 454 -13.69 -11.57 -10.80
CA GLU A 454 -12.97 -10.71 -11.75
C GLU A 454 -11.51 -10.50 -11.31
N GLU A 455 -11.25 -10.44 -10.00
CA GLU A 455 -9.92 -10.25 -9.43
C GLU A 455 -9.68 -11.22 -8.27
N PHE A 456 -8.53 -11.88 -8.26
CA PHE A 456 -8.16 -12.81 -7.21
C PHE A 456 -6.70 -12.62 -6.79
N PHE A 457 -6.52 -12.09 -5.58
CA PHE A 457 -5.25 -11.93 -4.89
C PHE A 457 -5.18 -12.92 -3.73
N ALA A 458 -4.06 -13.62 -3.65
CA ALA A 458 -3.81 -14.63 -2.65
C ALA A 458 -2.35 -14.49 -2.21
N SER A 459 -2.13 -14.18 -0.94
CA SER A 459 -0.78 -13.93 -0.43
C SER A 459 -0.55 -14.59 0.93
N SER A 460 0.58 -15.26 1.13
CA SER A 460 0.98 -15.75 2.46
C SER A 460 2.15 -14.92 2.96
N TRP A 461 1.96 -14.18 4.05
CA TRP A 461 2.98 -13.33 4.66
C TRP A 461 3.44 -13.95 5.98
N SER A 462 4.73 -13.94 6.23
CA SER A 462 5.30 -14.37 7.51
C SER A 462 6.19 -13.25 8.06
N PHE A 463 5.74 -12.59 9.14
CA PHE A 463 6.58 -11.64 9.89
C PHE A 463 7.59 -12.32 10.81
N ALA A 464 7.35 -13.58 11.16
CA ALA A 464 8.24 -14.34 12.04
C ALA A 464 9.55 -14.63 11.29
N GLN A 465 10.59 -13.86 11.65
CA GLN A 465 11.95 -13.93 11.13
C GLN A 465 12.42 -15.36 10.86
N ILE A 466 13.22 -15.48 9.79
CA ILE A 466 13.77 -16.62 9.04
C ILE A 466 14.31 -17.81 9.88
N HIS A 467 14.38 -17.73 11.20
CA HIS A 467 15.11 -18.65 12.07
C HIS A 467 14.53 -20.07 12.27
N ARG A 468 13.44 -20.45 11.59
CA ARG A 468 12.91 -21.84 11.67
C ARG A 468 12.46 -22.35 10.31
N MET A 469 13.41 -22.57 9.39
CA MET A 469 13.14 -23.17 8.08
C MET A 469 12.96 -24.70 8.13
N ALA A 470 13.41 -25.37 9.19
CA ALA A 470 13.45 -26.84 9.26
C ALA A 470 12.06 -27.51 9.23
N ASP A 471 11.01 -26.85 9.72
CA ASP A 471 9.67 -27.44 9.81
C ASP A 471 8.86 -27.37 8.49
N LEU A 472 9.33 -26.60 7.50
CA LEU A 472 8.63 -26.40 6.22
C LEU A 472 8.65 -27.62 5.29
N ALA A 473 9.58 -28.57 5.51
CA ALA A 473 9.70 -29.76 4.66
C ALA A 473 8.48 -30.70 4.74
N ASN A 474 7.68 -30.61 5.81
CA ASN A 474 6.53 -31.49 6.05
C ASN A 474 5.18 -30.84 5.73
N THR A 475 5.15 -29.59 5.26
CA THR A 475 3.88 -28.91 4.97
C THR A 475 3.27 -29.51 3.70
N PRO A 476 1.98 -29.94 3.71
CA PRO A 476 1.35 -30.56 2.56
C PRO A 476 1.37 -29.62 1.35
N GLN A 477 1.79 -30.13 0.19
CA GLN A 477 1.78 -29.38 -1.05
C GLN A 477 0.33 -29.21 -1.55
N VAL A 478 -0.19 -27.99 -1.43
CA VAL A 478 -1.48 -27.62 -2.02
C VAL A 478 -1.26 -27.25 -3.48
N VAL A 479 -2.00 -27.91 -4.38
CA VAL A 479 -2.00 -27.57 -5.81
C VAL A 479 -3.16 -26.62 -6.07
N TYR A 480 -2.84 -25.39 -6.46
CA TYR A 480 -3.80 -24.36 -6.88
C TYR A 480 -4.15 -24.53 -8.36
N GLY A 481 -5.25 -23.94 -8.83
CA GLY A 481 -5.60 -23.95 -10.26
C GLY A 481 -6.36 -25.19 -10.72
N ARG A 482 -6.46 -26.24 -9.90
CA ARG A 482 -7.09 -27.49 -10.33
C ARG A 482 -8.59 -27.28 -10.58
N ASP A 483 -9.03 -27.65 -11.78
CA ASP A 483 -10.42 -27.54 -12.23
C ASP A 483 -11.01 -26.12 -12.22
N TRP A 484 -10.17 -25.08 -12.18
CA TRP A 484 -10.65 -23.71 -12.25
C TRP A 484 -11.34 -23.44 -13.59
N ASP A 485 -12.51 -22.82 -13.51
CA ASP A 485 -13.27 -22.30 -14.64
C ASP A 485 -13.73 -20.88 -14.27
N LEU A 486 -12.85 -19.90 -14.53
CA LEU A 486 -13.04 -18.51 -14.11
C LEU A 486 -13.17 -17.61 -15.35
N PRO A 487 -14.30 -17.67 -16.08
CA PRO A 487 -14.45 -17.01 -17.38
C PRO A 487 -14.49 -15.48 -17.33
N ARG A 488 -14.54 -14.88 -16.12
CA ARG A 488 -14.52 -13.43 -15.91
C ARG A 488 -13.23 -12.92 -15.27
N LEU A 489 -12.32 -13.80 -14.87
CA LEU A 489 -11.10 -13.42 -14.19
C LEU A 489 -10.22 -12.58 -15.11
N ARG A 490 -9.87 -11.38 -14.66
CA ARG A 490 -8.98 -10.42 -15.33
C ARG A 490 -7.63 -10.33 -14.64
N THR A 491 -7.62 -10.43 -13.32
CA THR A 491 -6.40 -10.28 -12.52
C THR A 491 -6.24 -11.47 -11.58
N LEU A 492 -5.09 -12.14 -11.66
CA LEU A 492 -4.69 -13.20 -10.74
C LEU A 492 -3.33 -12.86 -10.14
N VAL A 493 -3.25 -12.79 -8.82
CA VAL A 493 -2.01 -12.56 -8.07
C VAL A 493 -1.86 -13.62 -6.99
N PHE A 494 -0.82 -14.43 -7.08
CA PHE A 494 -0.44 -15.42 -6.07
C PHE A 494 0.96 -15.14 -5.58
N ARG A 495 1.11 -14.96 -4.27
CA ARG A 495 2.38 -14.75 -3.59
C ARG A 495 2.53 -15.71 -2.44
N THR A 496 3.55 -16.56 -2.46
CA THR A 496 3.82 -17.47 -1.35
C THR A 496 5.19 -17.23 -0.75
N ASN A 497 5.23 -16.78 0.51
CA ASN A 497 6.49 -16.64 1.23
C ASN A 497 6.95 -18.02 1.73
N HIS A 498 8.23 -18.33 1.53
CA HIS A 498 8.92 -19.52 2.06
C HIS A 498 8.33 -20.89 1.68
N SER A 499 7.39 -20.96 0.74
CA SER A 499 6.78 -22.20 0.27
C SER A 499 6.64 -22.21 -1.24
N GLN A 500 6.66 -23.40 -1.83
CA GLN A 500 6.70 -23.55 -3.28
C GLN A 500 5.30 -23.33 -3.84
N LEU A 501 5.17 -22.47 -4.83
CA LEU A 501 3.90 -22.30 -5.52
C LEU A 501 3.67 -23.47 -6.49
N HIS A 502 2.77 -24.38 -6.12
CA HIS A 502 2.30 -25.45 -6.99
C HIS A 502 1.01 -25.03 -7.68
N PHE A 503 1.11 -24.62 -8.95
CA PHE A 503 -0.02 -24.19 -9.75
C PHE A 503 -0.29 -25.17 -10.89
N ASP A 504 -1.55 -25.59 -11.07
CA ASP A 504 -2.03 -26.35 -12.20
C ASP A 504 -2.42 -25.42 -13.35
N MET A 505 -1.56 -25.39 -14.35
CA MET A 505 -1.69 -24.50 -15.50
C MET A 505 -2.90 -24.82 -16.40
N HIS A 506 -3.48 -26.02 -16.30
CA HIS A 506 -4.72 -26.34 -17.03
C HIS A 506 -5.91 -25.49 -16.57
N GLY A 507 -5.93 -25.03 -15.32
CA GLY A 507 -6.94 -24.08 -14.83
C GLY A 507 -6.91 -22.76 -15.60
N LEU A 508 -5.72 -22.24 -15.88
CA LEU A 508 -5.56 -20.97 -16.58
C LEU A 508 -6.03 -21.01 -18.03
N GLN A 509 -6.03 -22.19 -18.68
CA GLN A 509 -6.54 -22.35 -20.04
C GLN A 509 -8.04 -21.99 -20.16
N ARG A 510 -8.79 -22.05 -19.04
CA ARG A 510 -10.21 -21.68 -18.98
C ARG A 510 -10.42 -20.20 -18.62
N CYS A 511 -9.38 -19.51 -18.13
CA CYS A 511 -9.41 -18.09 -17.76
C CYS A 511 -9.12 -17.18 -18.97
N ARG A 512 -9.94 -17.25 -20.03
CA ARG A 512 -9.65 -16.55 -21.31
C ARG A 512 -9.64 -15.03 -21.23
N THR A 513 -10.24 -14.44 -20.21
CA THR A 513 -10.29 -12.99 -19.98
C THR A 513 -9.11 -12.46 -19.16
N LEU A 514 -8.16 -13.32 -18.78
CA LEU A 514 -7.05 -12.95 -17.91
C LEU A 514 -6.14 -11.91 -18.61
N GLU A 515 -6.02 -10.74 -17.99
CA GLU A 515 -5.19 -9.61 -18.45
C GLU A 515 -3.90 -9.49 -17.64
N SER A 516 -3.91 -9.85 -16.36
CA SER A 516 -2.76 -9.76 -15.47
C SER A 516 -2.57 -11.06 -14.68
N LEU A 517 -1.38 -11.65 -14.80
CA LEU A 517 -0.96 -12.84 -14.05
C LEU A 517 0.33 -12.55 -13.27
N VAL A 518 0.27 -12.69 -11.95
CA VAL A 518 1.43 -12.55 -11.07
C VAL A 518 1.53 -13.83 -10.24
N LEU A 519 2.60 -14.60 -10.43
CA LEU A 519 2.88 -15.82 -9.67
C LEU A 519 4.29 -15.69 -9.07
N GLU A 520 4.36 -15.50 -7.76
CA GLU A 520 5.62 -15.25 -7.07
C GLU A 520 5.75 -16.21 -5.87
N ASP A 521 6.92 -16.80 -5.70
CA ASP A 521 7.31 -17.38 -4.43
C ASP A 521 8.72 -16.97 -4.01
N ASP A 522 8.93 -16.91 -2.70
CA ASP A 522 10.19 -16.49 -2.09
C ASP A 522 11.08 -17.69 -1.76
N ILE A 523 11.05 -18.75 -2.57
CA ILE A 523 11.97 -19.87 -2.39
C ILE A 523 13.36 -19.45 -2.83
N ILE A 524 14.26 -19.44 -1.86
CA ILE A 524 15.68 -19.19 -2.09
C ILE A 524 16.36 -20.49 -2.52
N ALA A 525 16.15 -21.60 -1.80
CA ALA A 525 16.80 -22.87 -2.11
C ALA A 525 15.87 -23.79 -2.92
N PHE A 526 16.20 -24.02 -4.18
CA PHE A 526 15.56 -25.04 -5.01
C PHE A 526 16.60 -26.01 -5.58
N ASN A 527 16.19 -27.26 -5.76
CA ASN A 527 16.93 -28.22 -6.56
C ASN A 527 16.30 -28.26 -7.94
N LEU A 528 17.07 -27.90 -8.97
CA LEU A 528 16.60 -27.89 -10.37
C LEU A 528 16.03 -29.24 -10.83
N ARG A 529 16.43 -30.35 -10.20
CA ARG A 529 15.91 -31.70 -10.52
C ARG A 529 14.45 -31.88 -10.11
N ASP A 530 13.98 -31.12 -9.14
CA ASP A 530 12.61 -31.20 -8.61
C ASP A 530 11.64 -30.28 -9.38
N ILE A 531 12.17 -29.49 -10.31
CA ILE A 531 11.40 -28.52 -11.10
C ILE A 531 10.86 -29.22 -12.35
N ARG A 532 9.53 -29.39 -12.36
CA ARG A 532 8.80 -29.89 -13.53
C ARG A 532 8.23 -28.72 -14.30
N SER A 533 8.49 -28.68 -15.60
CA SER A 533 7.88 -27.71 -16.50
C SER A 533 6.37 -27.83 -16.52
N TRP A 534 5.73 -26.70 -16.66
CA TRP A 534 4.31 -26.63 -16.95
C TRP A 534 4.01 -26.97 -18.42
N SER A 535 2.77 -27.36 -18.68
CA SER A 535 2.25 -27.42 -20.05
C SER A 535 2.07 -25.99 -20.61
N PRO A 536 2.27 -25.78 -21.92
CA PRO A 536 1.98 -24.49 -22.54
C PRO A 536 0.51 -24.08 -22.31
N VAL A 537 0.28 -22.79 -22.04
CA VAL A 537 -1.05 -22.21 -21.84
C VAL A 537 -1.30 -21.11 -22.84
N SER A 538 -2.52 -21.08 -23.39
CA SER A 538 -2.98 -20.00 -24.26
C SER A 538 -3.69 -18.92 -23.44
N LEU A 539 -3.10 -17.72 -23.38
CA LEU A 539 -3.62 -16.55 -22.67
C LEU A 539 -3.69 -15.34 -23.61
N PRO A 540 -4.66 -15.31 -24.54
CA PRO A 540 -4.66 -14.37 -25.67
C PRO A 540 -4.80 -12.89 -25.26
N ASN A 541 -5.39 -12.62 -24.09
CA ASN A 541 -5.65 -11.27 -23.59
C ASN A 541 -4.62 -10.81 -22.53
N LEU A 542 -3.59 -11.62 -22.26
CA LEU A 542 -2.62 -11.31 -21.22
C LEU A 542 -1.79 -10.08 -21.60
N LYS A 543 -1.86 -9.04 -20.77
CA LYS A 543 -1.11 -7.79 -20.89
C LYS A 543 0.06 -7.72 -19.92
N LYS A 544 -0.06 -8.38 -18.76
CA LYS A 544 0.98 -8.40 -17.72
C LYS A 544 1.24 -9.81 -17.23
N LEU A 545 2.52 -10.20 -17.22
CA LEU A 545 3.00 -11.48 -16.71
C LEU A 545 4.20 -11.24 -15.78
N ASP A 546 4.02 -11.49 -14.49
CA ASP A 546 5.11 -11.46 -13.51
C ASP A 546 5.30 -12.87 -12.93
N LEU A 547 6.48 -13.44 -13.13
CA LEU A 547 6.85 -14.75 -12.63
C LEU A 547 8.12 -14.65 -11.82
N LYS A 548 8.06 -15.00 -10.53
CA LYS A 548 9.23 -15.03 -9.65
C LYS A 548 9.33 -16.32 -8.86
N GLY A 549 10.56 -16.80 -8.65
CA GLY A 549 10.83 -18.00 -7.86
C GLY A 549 10.52 -19.28 -8.62
N SER A 550 9.86 -20.25 -8.00
CA SER A 550 9.54 -21.52 -8.66
C SER A 550 8.56 -21.40 -9.84
N PRO A 551 7.57 -20.49 -9.86
CA PRO A 551 6.79 -20.18 -11.06
C PRO A 551 7.64 -19.85 -12.28
N ALA A 552 8.67 -19.01 -12.11
CA ALA A 552 9.58 -18.63 -13.19
C ALA A 552 10.34 -19.84 -13.75
N LEU A 553 10.78 -20.74 -12.86
CA LEU A 553 11.54 -21.94 -13.22
C LEU A 553 10.68 -23.03 -13.88
N ARG A 554 9.37 -23.09 -13.55
CA ARG A 554 8.42 -24.06 -14.10
C ARG A 554 7.76 -23.58 -15.39
N PHE A 555 7.76 -22.28 -15.64
CA PHE A 555 7.05 -21.69 -16.76
C PHE A 555 7.53 -22.24 -18.11
N ASN A 556 6.57 -22.51 -18.98
CA ASN A 556 6.84 -22.96 -20.34
C ASN A 556 6.74 -21.79 -21.31
N MET A 557 7.87 -21.42 -21.90
CA MET A 557 8.02 -20.26 -22.78
C MET A 557 7.12 -20.31 -24.02
N ASP A 558 6.69 -21.50 -24.48
CA ASP A 558 5.75 -21.62 -25.60
C ASP A 558 4.40 -20.94 -25.32
N SER A 559 4.07 -20.69 -24.05
CA SER A 559 2.88 -19.93 -23.65
C SER A 559 2.92 -18.48 -24.13
N LEU A 560 4.12 -17.91 -24.34
CA LEU A 560 4.30 -16.53 -24.82
C LEU A 560 3.84 -16.36 -26.27
N HIS A 561 3.96 -17.38 -27.12
CA HIS A 561 3.43 -17.35 -28.49
C HIS A 561 1.91 -17.16 -28.54
N HIS A 562 1.23 -17.50 -27.45
CA HIS A 562 -0.22 -17.38 -27.33
C HIS A 562 -0.67 -16.14 -26.57
N SER A 563 0.26 -15.21 -26.30
CA SER A 563 0.03 -13.99 -25.51
C SER A 563 0.44 -12.73 -26.31
N PRO A 564 -0.15 -12.47 -27.48
CA PRO A 564 0.28 -11.38 -28.38
C PRO A 564 0.06 -9.98 -27.80
N CYS A 565 -0.82 -9.86 -26.81
CA CYS A 565 -1.14 -8.60 -26.14
C CYS A 565 -0.18 -8.27 -24.97
N LEU A 566 0.88 -9.05 -24.74
CA LEU A 566 1.75 -8.88 -23.58
C LEU A 566 2.53 -7.56 -23.66
N GLU A 567 2.29 -6.67 -22.71
CA GLU A 567 2.90 -5.34 -22.61
C GLU A 567 4.01 -5.29 -21.56
N HIS A 568 3.89 -6.09 -20.50
CA HIS A 568 4.79 -6.14 -19.35
C HIS A 568 5.16 -7.58 -19.01
N PHE A 569 6.45 -7.88 -18.99
CA PHE A 569 6.96 -9.21 -18.63
C PHE A 569 8.07 -9.10 -17.59
N THR A 570 7.84 -9.69 -16.42
CA THR A 570 8.83 -9.87 -15.36
C THR A 570 9.13 -11.35 -15.19
N TRP A 571 10.40 -11.75 -15.25
CA TRP A 571 10.82 -13.14 -15.13
C TRP A 571 12.11 -13.28 -14.33
N GLY A 572 12.04 -13.94 -13.17
CA GLY A 572 13.15 -13.88 -12.23
C GLY A 572 13.12 -14.92 -11.13
N THR A 573 14.20 -15.01 -10.36
CA THR A 573 14.12 -15.56 -9.00
C THR A 573 14.15 -14.42 -8.00
N VAL A 574 13.70 -14.68 -6.78
CA VAL A 574 13.74 -13.68 -5.71
C VAL A 574 15.19 -13.51 -5.26
N ALA A 575 15.65 -12.26 -5.20
CA ALA A 575 16.91 -11.87 -4.58
C ALA A 575 16.61 -11.44 -3.14
N TYR A 576 17.24 -12.09 -2.16
CA TYR A 576 17.13 -11.68 -0.76
C TYR A 576 18.38 -10.92 -0.35
N GLU A 577 18.21 -9.71 0.16
CA GLU A 577 19.26 -8.99 0.88
C GLU A 577 19.52 -9.69 2.22
N HIS A 578 20.53 -10.56 2.28
CA HIS A 578 21.05 -11.07 3.55
C HIS A 578 22.08 -10.07 4.09
N GLN A 579 22.28 -10.05 5.42
CA GLN A 579 23.34 -9.22 6.03
C GLN A 579 24.75 -9.54 5.49
N ASP A 580 24.93 -10.74 4.92
CA ASP A 580 26.18 -11.22 4.32
C ASP A 580 26.22 -11.04 2.77
N GLY A 581 25.23 -10.36 2.19
CA GLY A 581 25.10 -10.12 0.76
C GLY A 581 23.86 -10.77 0.13
N ASN A 582 23.56 -10.40 -1.12
CA ASN A 582 22.38 -10.89 -1.82
C ASN A 582 22.54 -12.37 -2.18
N ILE A 583 21.69 -13.24 -1.62
CA ILE A 583 21.67 -14.66 -1.99
C ILE A 583 20.76 -14.80 -3.21
N CYS A 584 21.38 -14.84 -4.40
CA CYS A 584 20.71 -15.22 -5.63
C CYS A 584 21.15 -16.63 -6.02
N CYS A 585 20.19 -17.53 -6.20
CA CYS A 585 20.48 -18.89 -6.65
C CYS A 585 20.67 -18.94 -8.16
N ILE A 586 21.88 -18.63 -8.61
CA ILE A 586 22.37 -19.06 -9.91
C ILE A 586 22.95 -20.48 -9.73
N PRO A 587 22.37 -21.50 -10.36
CA PRO A 587 22.86 -22.87 -10.33
C PRO A 587 24.33 -22.94 -10.74
N SER A 588 25.01 -23.99 -10.32
CA SER A 588 26.40 -24.18 -10.75
C SER A 588 26.47 -24.27 -12.29
N PRO A 589 27.61 -23.92 -12.91
CA PRO A 589 27.75 -24.05 -14.35
C PRO A 589 27.49 -25.47 -14.86
N GLU A 590 27.86 -26.49 -14.08
CA GLU A 590 27.58 -27.89 -14.41
C GLU A 590 26.07 -28.18 -14.40
N GLU A 591 25.32 -27.55 -13.49
CA GLU A 591 23.87 -27.63 -13.48
C GLU A 591 23.25 -26.88 -14.66
N LEU A 592 23.76 -25.71 -15.04
CA LEU A 592 23.33 -24.96 -16.22
C LEU A 592 23.67 -25.70 -17.53
N GLU A 593 24.87 -26.26 -17.64
CA GLU A 593 25.33 -27.06 -18.79
C GLU A 593 24.55 -28.39 -18.87
N SER A 594 24.08 -28.94 -17.74
CA SER A 594 23.14 -30.07 -17.76
C SER A 594 21.73 -29.72 -18.23
N ILE A 595 21.41 -28.44 -18.42
CA ILE A 595 20.15 -27.98 -19.04
C ILE A 595 20.26 -27.98 -20.57
N ASP A 596 21.45 -28.23 -21.13
CA ASP A 596 21.70 -28.12 -22.56
C ASP A 596 20.70 -28.97 -23.40
N PRO A 597 19.83 -28.33 -24.20
CA PRO A 597 18.70 -28.94 -24.89
C PRO A 597 19.06 -30.08 -25.86
N ASP A 598 20.33 -30.17 -26.26
CA ASP A 598 20.83 -31.13 -27.25
C ASP A 598 21.30 -32.45 -26.63
N THR A 599 21.52 -32.51 -25.31
CA THR A 599 22.08 -33.70 -24.64
C THR A 599 21.03 -34.78 -24.37
N TYR A 600 19.74 -34.44 -24.40
CA TYR A 600 18.63 -35.39 -24.20
C TYR A 600 18.03 -35.84 -25.53
N GLY A 601 18.79 -36.73 -26.17
CA GLY A 601 18.43 -37.69 -27.21
C GLY A 601 17.07 -37.56 -27.91
N THR A 602 17.15 -37.33 -29.22
CA THR A 602 16.32 -38.02 -30.23
C THR A 602 16.52 -39.54 -30.15
N GLU A 603 16.30 -40.15 -28.98
CA GLU A 603 15.92 -41.56 -28.96
C GLU A 603 14.50 -41.58 -29.51
N ASP A 604 14.41 -41.77 -30.82
CA ASP A 604 13.21 -42.21 -31.50
C ASP A 604 12.71 -43.45 -30.76
N LEU A 605 11.77 -43.23 -29.84
CA LEU A 605 10.95 -44.29 -29.29
C LEU A 605 10.22 -44.89 -30.48
N ASP A 606 10.76 -46.00 -31.00
CA ASP A 606 10.13 -46.86 -31.98
C ASP A 606 8.68 -47.13 -31.55
N LEU A 607 7.74 -46.40 -32.16
CA LEU A 607 6.30 -46.47 -31.92
C LEU A 607 5.69 -47.77 -32.50
N SER A 608 6.50 -48.79 -32.76
CA SER A 608 6.01 -50.08 -33.27
C SER A 608 5.53 -50.97 -32.11
N GLY A 609 4.30 -50.70 -31.67
CA GLY A 609 3.33 -51.74 -31.37
C GLY A 609 3.54 -52.55 -30.08
N THR A 610 2.93 -52.10 -28.99
CA THR A 610 2.07 -52.96 -28.16
C THR A 610 1.14 -52.08 -27.31
N PRO A 611 -0.18 -52.31 -27.32
CA PRO A 611 -1.12 -51.60 -26.46
C PRO A 611 -1.04 -52.21 -25.05
N VAL A 612 -0.09 -51.76 -24.24
CA VAL A 612 -0.08 -52.12 -22.81
C VAL A 612 -0.99 -51.15 -22.08
N SER A 613 -2.20 -51.62 -21.76
CA SER A 613 -3.09 -50.98 -20.81
C SER A 613 -2.45 -51.06 -19.41
N ASN A 614 -1.88 -49.96 -18.94
CA ASN A 614 -2.00 -49.49 -17.55
C ASN A 614 -1.32 -48.12 -17.42
N GLN A 615 -2.15 -47.13 -17.11
CA GLN A 615 -1.88 -45.70 -17.04
C GLN A 615 -0.97 -45.32 -15.85
N ASN A 616 0.27 -45.79 -15.84
CA ASN A 616 1.33 -45.05 -15.16
C ASN A 616 1.87 -44.04 -16.16
N PHE A 617 1.38 -42.80 -16.09
CA PHE A 617 2.01 -41.65 -16.72
C PHE A 617 3.46 -41.53 -16.17
N GLN A 618 4.39 -42.29 -16.75
CA GLN A 618 5.81 -41.95 -16.70
C GLN A 618 5.97 -40.72 -17.59
N LEU A 619 5.55 -39.58 -17.04
CA LEU A 619 5.95 -38.24 -17.49
C LEU A 619 7.47 -38.25 -17.49
N THR A 620 8.07 -38.47 -18.66
CA THR A 620 9.49 -38.22 -18.90
C THR A 620 9.71 -36.75 -18.56
N GLY A 621 10.30 -36.50 -17.40
CA GLY A 621 10.53 -35.16 -16.83
C GLY A 621 11.52 -34.38 -17.67
N ARG A 622 11.11 -33.96 -18.87
CA ARG A 622 11.86 -33.05 -19.71
C ARG A 622 11.86 -31.68 -19.03
N ARG A 623 13.07 -31.14 -18.84
CA ARG A 623 13.29 -29.79 -18.30
C ARG A 623 12.73 -28.73 -19.26
N PRO A 624 12.44 -27.50 -18.77
CA PRO A 624 11.97 -26.45 -19.65
C PRO A 624 13.07 -26.11 -20.65
N ARG A 625 12.75 -26.13 -21.94
CA ARG A 625 13.63 -25.55 -22.96
C ARG A 625 13.40 -24.05 -22.96
N TYR A 626 14.42 -23.28 -22.61
CA TYR A 626 14.37 -21.84 -22.76
C TYR A 626 14.59 -21.50 -24.23
N THR A 627 13.52 -21.18 -24.93
CA THR A 627 13.57 -20.70 -26.31
C THR A 627 13.44 -19.19 -26.32
N TRP A 628 14.24 -18.55 -27.17
CA TRP A 628 14.24 -17.10 -27.37
C TRP A 628 13.68 -16.75 -28.75
N ASN A 629 12.66 -17.48 -29.21
CA ASN A 629 12.07 -17.32 -30.55
C ASN A 629 10.67 -16.70 -30.52
N TRP A 630 10.29 -16.08 -29.42
CA TRP A 630 8.96 -15.49 -29.20
C TRP A 630 8.88 -14.09 -29.81
N TYR A 631 7.79 -13.82 -30.52
CA TYR A 631 7.51 -12.51 -31.13
C TYR A 631 6.44 -11.79 -30.31
N LEU A 632 6.83 -10.75 -29.56
CA LEU A 632 5.93 -9.96 -28.73
C LEU A 632 5.90 -8.51 -29.19
N PRO A 633 5.08 -8.19 -30.20
CA PRO A 633 5.07 -6.87 -30.79
C PRO A 633 4.58 -5.81 -29.81
N MET A 634 3.81 -6.14 -28.76
CA MET A 634 3.25 -5.17 -27.82
C MET A 634 4.13 -4.96 -26.57
N LEU A 635 5.20 -5.74 -26.39
CA LEU A 635 5.99 -5.71 -25.15
C LEU A 635 6.70 -4.36 -25.02
N SER A 636 6.36 -3.62 -23.98
CA SER A 636 6.88 -2.29 -23.67
C SER A 636 7.87 -2.29 -22.50
N SER A 637 7.77 -3.27 -21.60
CA SER A 637 8.60 -3.38 -20.42
C SER A 637 9.03 -4.82 -20.20
N LEU A 638 10.34 -5.03 -20.17
CA LEU A 638 10.96 -6.32 -19.91
C LEU A 638 11.87 -6.22 -18.68
N HIS A 639 11.62 -7.06 -17.70
CA HIS A 639 12.44 -7.15 -16.49
C HIS A 639 12.82 -8.61 -16.24
N ILE A 640 14.09 -8.94 -16.41
CA ILE A 640 14.61 -10.29 -16.19
C ILE A 640 15.65 -10.23 -15.08
N THR A 641 15.57 -11.15 -14.12
CA THR A 641 16.52 -11.20 -13.00
C THR A 641 17.23 -12.55 -12.87
N THR A 642 18.30 -12.54 -12.08
CA THR A 642 19.11 -13.67 -11.62
C THR A 642 19.62 -14.57 -12.76
N MET A 643 19.34 -15.89 -12.70
CA MET A 643 19.82 -16.84 -13.70
C MET A 643 19.32 -16.52 -15.10
N PHE A 644 18.09 -16.00 -15.22
CA PHE A 644 17.44 -15.80 -16.51
C PHE A 644 18.08 -14.60 -17.22
N ALA A 645 18.48 -13.59 -16.47
CA ALA A 645 19.27 -12.48 -16.98
C ALA A 645 20.65 -12.97 -17.40
N PHE A 646 21.29 -13.84 -16.61
CA PHE A 646 22.60 -14.40 -16.93
C PHE A 646 22.63 -15.19 -18.26
N ILE A 647 21.60 -16.01 -18.52
CA ILE A 647 21.48 -16.79 -19.76
C ILE A 647 20.76 -16.04 -20.89
N PHE A 648 20.46 -14.76 -20.71
CA PHE A 648 19.73 -13.96 -21.69
C PHE A 648 20.53 -13.81 -23.00
N ASP A 649 19.83 -13.97 -24.12
CA ASP A 649 20.35 -13.74 -25.46
C ASP A 649 19.84 -12.39 -26.00
N PHE A 650 20.75 -11.45 -26.21
CA PHE A 650 20.40 -10.11 -26.69
C PHE A 650 19.85 -10.10 -28.11
N GLN A 651 20.17 -11.11 -28.94
CA GLN A 651 19.64 -11.20 -30.30
C GLN A 651 18.12 -11.29 -30.31
N TRP A 652 17.51 -11.77 -29.22
CA TRP A 652 16.07 -11.87 -29.11
C TRP A 652 15.36 -10.52 -29.03
N LEU A 653 16.05 -9.46 -28.60
CA LEU A 653 15.48 -8.12 -28.54
C LEU A 653 14.98 -7.64 -29.92
N GLN A 654 15.50 -8.20 -31.03
CA GLN A 654 15.01 -7.92 -32.38
C GLN A 654 13.51 -8.20 -32.57
N HIS A 655 12.93 -9.08 -31.76
CA HIS A 655 11.52 -9.46 -31.80
C HIS A 655 10.62 -8.61 -30.90
N LEU A 656 11.14 -7.51 -30.36
CA LEU A 656 10.49 -6.60 -29.43
C LEU A 656 10.46 -5.14 -29.94
N PRO A 657 9.80 -4.87 -31.07
CA PRO A 657 9.86 -3.55 -31.72
C PRO A 657 9.29 -2.40 -30.88
N ASN A 658 8.49 -2.70 -29.84
CA ASN A 658 7.87 -1.71 -28.96
C ASN A 658 8.48 -1.62 -27.56
N LEU A 659 9.67 -2.19 -27.33
CA LEU A 659 10.30 -2.16 -26.02
C LEU A 659 10.73 -0.74 -25.64
N HIS A 660 10.25 -0.23 -24.49
CA HIS A 660 10.64 1.07 -23.93
C HIS A 660 11.58 0.92 -22.74
N ARG A 661 11.41 -0.14 -21.94
CA ARG A 661 12.18 -0.39 -20.73
C ARG A 661 12.78 -1.80 -20.75
N LEU A 662 14.09 -1.86 -20.61
CA LEU A 662 14.86 -3.10 -20.44
C LEU A 662 15.55 -3.09 -19.07
N HIS A 663 15.30 -4.10 -18.26
CA HIS A 663 16.03 -4.30 -17.01
C HIS A 663 16.53 -5.74 -16.95
N LEU A 664 17.85 -5.91 -16.99
CA LEU A 664 18.52 -7.19 -16.79
C LEU A 664 19.36 -7.12 -15.52
N ASP A 665 18.96 -7.86 -14.50
CA ASP A 665 19.70 -7.95 -13.23
C ASP A 665 20.27 -9.36 -13.07
N SER A 666 21.57 -9.54 -13.25
CA SER A 666 22.22 -10.84 -13.09
C SER A 666 22.51 -11.21 -11.62
N GLY A 667 22.19 -10.34 -10.65
CA GLY A 667 22.02 -10.62 -9.21
C GLY A 667 23.14 -11.35 -8.44
N ALA A 668 24.31 -11.57 -9.03
CA ALA A 668 25.34 -12.42 -8.44
C ALA A 668 25.94 -11.80 -7.16
N PRO A 669 25.96 -12.49 -6.00
CA PRO A 669 26.73 -12.04 -4.85
C PRO A 669 28.20 -11.79 -5.23
N MET A 670 28.86 -10.85 -4.54
CA MET A 670 30.26 -10.46 -4.79
C MET A 670 31.28 -11.59 -4.53
N ASP A 671 30.85 -12.76 -4.04
CA ASP A 671 31.75 -13.88 -3.80
C ASP A 671 32.19 -14.60 -5.11
N GLN A 672 33.44 -15.03 -5.15
CA GLN A 672 34.32 -14.96 -6.34
C GLN A 672 34.13 -16.03 -7.43
N ARG A 673 33.07 -16.85 -7.40
CA ARG A 673 32.91 -17.96 -8.37
C ARG A 673 31.85 -17.74 -9.45
N VAL A 674 31.09 -16.65 -9.38
CA VAL A 674 30.04 -16.40 -10.37
C VAL A 674 30.65 -15.87 -11.67
N ARG A 675 30.40 -16.59 -12.78
CA ARG A 675 30.85 -16.26 -14.14
C ARG A 675 30.36 -14.86 -14.53
N GLU A 676 31.21 -14.12 -15.23
CA GLU A 676 30.86 -12.84 -15.82
C GLU A 676 30.11 -13.08 -17.14
N ARG A 677 29.03 -12.34 -17.41
CA ARG A 677 28.34 -12.41 -18.70
C ARG A 677 28.91 -11.35 -19.63
N ARG A 678 29.69 -11.80 -20.62
CA ARG A 678 30.22 -10.92 -21.66
C ARG A 678 29.16 -10.70 -22.74
N ILE A 679 28.92 -9.43 -23.06
CA ILE A 679 28.14 -8.97 -24.20
C ILE A 679 29.15 -8.49 -25.25
N THR A 680 29.02 -9.04 -26.46
CA THR A 680 29.89 -8.82 -27.61
C THR A 680 29.09 -8.20 -28.74
N LEU A 681 29.76 -7.71 -29.80
CA LEU A 681 29.06 -7.18 -30.98
C LEU A 681 28.19 -8.23 -31.69
N LYS A 682 28.52 -9.52 -31.56
CA LYS A 682 27.74 -10.62 -32.17
C LYS A 682 26.35 -10.74 -31.54
N ASP A 683 26.23 -10.39 -30.27
CA ASP A 683 24.96 -10.41 -29.55
C ASP A 683 23.99 -9.32 -30.05
N LEU A 684 24.45 -8.38 -30.89
CA LEU A 684 23.65 -7.27 -31.44
C LEU A 684 23.28 -7.42 -32.93
N LEU A 685 23.69 -8.50 -33.60
CA LEU A 685 23.45 -8.72 -35.03
C LEU A 685 22.04 -9.30 -35.30
N GLU A 686 21.40 -8.90 -36.40
CA GLU A 686 20.02 -9.31 -36.76
C GLU A 686 19.93 -10.75 -37.31
N ASP A 687 20.96 -11.27 -37.96
CA ASP A 687 20.92 -12.58 -38.64
C ASP A 687 22.03 -13.53 -38.16
N GLN A 688 21.69 -14.81 -38.03
CA GLN A 688 22.65 -15.91 -37.77
C GLN A 688 23.45 -16.31 -39.01
N GLN A 689 23.33 -15.57 -40.13
CA GLN A 689 24.31 -15.63 -41.20
C GLN A 689 25.64 -15.09 -40.69
N GLN A 690 26.32 -15.91 -39.90
CA GLN A 690 27.60 -15.62 -39.26
C GLN A 690 28.51 -14.99 -40.30
N PRO A 691 28.80 -13.68 -40.20
CA PRO A 691 29.96 -13.14 -40.87
C PRO A 691 31.11 -14.04 -40.43
N ARG A 692 31.91 -14.55 -41.38
CA ARG A 692 33.10 -15.31 -41.01
C ARG A 692 33.86 -14.46 -40.00
N ASP A 693 34.29 -15.02 -38.88
CA ASP A 693 34.87 -14.32 -37.69
C ASP A 693 35.95 -13.26 -37.98
N LYS A 694 36.43 -13.16 -39.22
CA LYS A 694 37.41 -12.18 -39.70
C LYS A 694 36.81 -10.88 -40.26
N ASP A 695 35.49 -10.76 -40.42
CA ASP A 695 34.87 -9.66 -41.17
C ASP A 695 34.16 -8.58 -40.32
N ILE A 696 34.06 -8.74 -39.00
CA ILE A 696 33.52 -7.68 -38.12
C ILE A 696 34.61 -6.62 -37.92
N THR A 697 34.75 -5.71 -38.89
CA THR A 697 35.66 -4.56 -38.84
C THR A 697 34.92 -3.30 -38.36
N GLU A 698 35.66 -2.19 -38.15
CA GLU A 698 35.09 -0.88 -37.83
C GLU A 698 34.01 -0.41 -38.82
N GLU A 699 34.03 -0.93 -40.05
CA GLU A 699 33.12 -0.59 -41.15
C GLU A 699 31.85 -1.45 -41.22
N THR A 700 31.53 -2.23 -40.18
CA THR A 700 30.30 -3.04 -40.13
C THR A 700 29.08 -2.13 -40.38
N PRO A 701 28.30 -2.33 -41.47
CA PRO A 701 27.16 -1.47 -41.77
C PRO A 701 26.14 -1.46 -40.63
N SER A 702 25.61 -0.28 -40.28
CA SER A 702 24.60 -0.14 -39.23
C SER A 702 23.32 -0.95 -39.48
N SER A 703 23.07 -1.33 -40.74
CA SER A 703 21.96 -2.19 -41.15
C SER A 703 22.11 -3.67 -40.77
N LEU A 704 23.25 -4.08 -40.20
CA LEU A 704 23.44 -5.47 -39.72
C LEU A 704 23.02 -5.65 -38.26
N TYR A 705 22.83 -4.55 -37.51
CA TYR A 705 22.37 -4.60 -36.14
C TYR A 705 20.85 -4.53 -36.08
N PHE A 706 20.24 -5.27 -35.16
CA PHE A 706 18.80 -5.10 -34.92
C PHE A 706 18.49 -3.73 -34.34
N SER A 707 17.25 -3.26 -34.49
CA SER A 707 16.82 -1.94 -34.03
C SER A 707 15.75 -2.01 -32.95
N LEU A 708 15.98 -1.25 -31.87
CA LEU A 708 15.08 -0.98 -30.76
C LEU A 708 14.76 0.52 -30.68
N PRO A 709 14.04 1.06 -31.67
CA PRO A 709 13.86 2.50 -31.79
C PRO A 709 13.04 3.12 -30.65
N LYS A 710 12.31 2.33 -29.85
CA LYS A 710 11.51 2.84 -28.72
C LYS A 710 12.18 2.67 -27.37
N LEU A 711 13.37 2.06 -27.31
CA LEU A 711 14.02 1.83 -26.03
C LEU A 711 14.50 3.16 -25.45
N GLU A 712 13.96 3.47 -24.28
CA GLU A 712 14.13 4.74 -23.58
C GLU A 712 15.00 4.58 -22.32
N SER A 713 14.87 3.43 -21.66
CA SER A 713 15.52 3.13 -20.38
C SER A 713 16.13 1.73 -20.38
N MET A 714 17.40 1.63 -19.98
CA MET A 714 18.12 0.37 -19.84
C MET A 714 18.83 0.25 -18.48
N VAL A 715 18.58 -0.86 -17.78
CA VAL A 715 19.35 -1.27 -16.59
C VAL A 715 20.09 -2.56 -16.89
N LEU A 716 21.39 -2.58 -16.62
CA LEU A 716 22.22 -3.78 -16.56
C LEU A 716 22.83 -3.86 -15.15
N ASP A 717 22.18 -4.58 -14.24
CA ASP A 717 22.69 -4.80 -12.88
C ASP A 717 23.31 -6.20 -12.76
N GLY A 718 24.32 -6.36 -11.90
CA GLY A 718 25.11 -7.59 -11.80
C GLY A 718 26.39 -7.59 -12.65
N ARG A 719 26.99 -8.79 -12.85
CA ARG A 719 28.35 -8.98 -13.39
C ARG A 719 28.36 -9.04 -14.93
N TRP A 720 28.11 -7.90 -15.56
CA TRP A 720 28.18 -7.75 -17.01
C TRP A 720 29.57 -7.30 -17.45
N ILE A 721 30.07 -7.83 -18.56
CA ILE A 721 31.24 -7.30 -19.27
C ILE A 721 30.78 -6.81 -20.63
N LEU A 722 30.83 -5.50 -20.85
CA LEU A 722 30.63 -4.92 -22.17
C LEU A 722 31.96 -4.90 -22.91
N GLU A 723 32.03 -5.40 -24.15
CA GLU A 723 33.19 -5.13 -24.99
C GLU A 723 33.23 -3.64 -25.40
N GLU A 724 34.43 -3.12 -25.66
CA GLU A 724 34.74 -1.68 -25.85
C GLU A 724 33.77 -0.95 -26.80
N ARG A 725 33.25 -1.63 -27.83
CA ARG A 725 32.35 -1.04 -28.84
C ARG A 725 30.87 -1.36 -28.65
N VAL A 726 30.51 -2.29 -27.76
CA VAL A 726 29.13 -2.76 -27.60
C VAL A 726 28.23 -1.62 -27.16
N LEU A 727 28.67 -0.86 -26.18
CA LEU A 727 27.90 0.25 -25.65
C LEU A 727 27.72 1.37 -26.68
N GLU A 728 28.74 1.67 -27.49
CA GLU A 728 28.63 2.62 -28.59
C GLU A 728 27.58 2.16 -29.60
N VAL A 729 27.68 0.91 -30.06
CA VAL A 729 26.73 0.35 -31.05
C VAL A 729 25.32 0.28 -30.49
N LEU A 730 25.19 -0.12 -29.22
CA LEU A 730 23.91 -0.24 -28.55
C LEU A 730 23.21 1.10 -28.45
N CYS A 731 23.90 2.16 -28.05
CA CYS A 731 23.28 3.47 -27.85
C CYS A 731 23.12 4.27 -29.15
N LEU A 732 23.99 4.10 -30.14
CA LEU A 732 23.95 4.89 -31.38
C LEU A 732 23.13 4.23 -32.49
N PHE A 733 23.15 2.90 -32.59
CA PHE A 733 22.53 2.17 -33.71
C PHE A 733 21.34 1.32 -33.27
N VAL A 734 21.48 0.55 -32.19
CA VAL A 734 20.41 -0.34 -31.73
C VAL A 734 19.29 0.46 -31.08
N ALA A 735 19.60 1.30 -30.08
CA ALA A 735 18.65 2.03 -29.25
C ALA A 735 18.92 3.55 -29.28
N PRO A 736 18.71 4.24 -30.42
CA PRO A 736 19.06 5.66 -30.58
C PRO A 736 18.24 6.63 -29.71
N ASN A 737 17.17 6.17 -29.07
CA ASN A 737 16.28 6.97 -28.22
C ASN A 737 16.51 6.76 -26.71
N LEU A 738 17.59 6.05 -26.36
CA LEU A 738 17.97 5.78 -24.99
C LEU A 738 18.36 7.09 -24.29
N HIS A 739 17.63 7.43 -23.24
CA HIS A 739 17.86 8.64 -22.45
C HIS A 739 18.19 8.35 -20.98
N TRP A 740 17.96 7.12 -20.54
CA TRP A 740 18.29 6.67 -19.20
C TRP A 740 19.06 5.34 -19.24
N VAL A 741 20.27 5.32 -18.69
CA VAL A 741 21.14 4.14 -18.61
C VAL A 741 21.62 3.94 -17.19
N ASN A 742 21.45 2.72 -16.67
CA ASN A 742 22.02 2.32 -15.40
C ASN A 742 22.86 1.06 -15.58
N LEU A 743 24.18 1.21 -15.52
CA LEU A 743 25.12 0.10 -15.47
C LEU A 743 25.49 -0.11 -14.00
N GLY A 744 24.94 -1.15 -13.37
CA GLY A 744 25.07 -1.45 -11.94
C GLY A 744 26.50 -1.72 -11.49
N LYS A 745 26.68 -1.94 -10.17
CA LYS A 745 28.00 -1.94 -9.49
C LYS A 745 29.05 -2.88 -10.07
N ALA A 746 28.60 -3.96 -10.69
CA ALA A 746 29.44 -5.02 -11.19
C ALA A 746 29.51 -5.08 -12.72
N CYS A 747 28.93 -4.10 -13.42
CA CYS A 747 29.06 -3.97 -14.87
C CYS A 747 30.41 -3.32 -15.21
N VAL A 748 31.26 -4.01 -15.96
CA VAL A 748 32.63 -3.59 -16.32
C VAL A 748 32.84 -3.65 -17.84
N GLY A 749 34.07 -3.36 -18.28
CA GLY A 749 34.44 -3.37 -19.71
C GLY A 749 34.24 -2.03 -20.43
N HIS A 750 33.97 -0.97 -19.67
CA HIS A 750 33.91 0.40 -20.15
C HIS A 750 34.80 1.28 -19.28
N THR A 751 35.56 2.18 -19.89
CA THR A 751 36.36 3.18 -19.17
C THR A 751 35.68 4.55 -19.21
N LEU A 752 36.02 5.44 -18.27
CA LEU A 752 35.54 6.82 -18.31
C LEU A 752 36.01 7.55 -19.60
N GLN A 753 37.19 7.18 -20.10
CA GLN A 753 37.76 7.75 -21.34
C GLN A 753 36.97 7.35 -22.59
N GLU A 754 36.39 6.15 -22.62
CA GLU A 754 35.47 5.71 -23.68
C GLU A 754 34.08 6.35 -23.53
N TRP A 755 33.61 6.51 -22.29
CA TRP A 755 32.28 7.04 -22.01
C TRP A 755 32.11 8.52 -22.36
N ILE A 756 33.11 9.38 -22.10
CA ILE A 756 33.05 10.81 -22.40
C ILE A 756 32.76 11.10 -23.89
N PRO A 757 33.55 10.60 -24.87
CA PRO A 757 33.28 10.84 -26.28
C PRO A 757 31.97 10.20 -26.74
N LEU A 758 31.58 9.08 -26.12
CA LEU A 758 30.34 8.40 -26.42
C LEU A 758 29.11 9.18 -25.93
N ALA A 759 29.14 9.72 -24.70
CA ALA A 759 28.08 10.58 -24.16
C ALA A 759 27.87 11.84 -25.01
N ARG A 760 28.95 12.43 -25.55
CA ARG A 760 28.87 13.55 -26.51
C ARG A 760 28.13 13.20 -27.80
N LYS A 761 28.17 11.93 -28.23
CA LYS A 761 27.44 11.43 -29.40
C LYS A 761 25.97 11.12 -29.09
N MET A 762 25.53 11.18 -27.83
CA MET A 762 24.16 10.88 -27.40
C MET A 762 23.40 12.13 -26.94
N PRO A 763 22.86 12.94 -27.88
CA PRO A 763 22.20 14.20 -27.53
C PRO A 763 20.89 14.03 -26.73
N ARG A 764 20.34 12.82 -26.67
CA ARG A 764 19.11 12.49 -25.92
C ARG A 764 19.37 11.94 -24.53
N MET A 765 20.63 11.65 -24.19
CA MET A 765 20.95 11.09 -22.89
C MET A 765 20.64 12.12 -21.80
N GLU A 766 19.86 11.75 -20.80
CA GLU A 766 19.50 12.62 -19.67
C GLU A 766 20.18 12.15 -18.39
N ASN A 767 20.16 10.85 -18.14
CA ASN A 767 20.64 10.26 -16.90
C ASN A 767 21.48 9.01 -17.18
N VAL A 768 22.70 9.00 -16.62
CA VAL A 768 23.62 7.87 -16.73
C VAL A 768 24.13 7.54 -15.33
N TYR A 769 23.91 6.31 -14.90
CA TYR A 769 24.42 5.75 -13.66
C TYR A 769 25.50 4.73 -14.01
N LEU A 770 26.74 5.01 -13.60
CA LEU A 770 27.90 4.17 -13.85
C LEU A 770 28.64 3.90 -12.56
N TYR A 771 29.19 2.70 -12.46
CA TYR A 771 30.12 2.32 -11.41
C TYR A 771 31.51 2.11 -11.99
N LEU A 772 32.34 3.13 -11.85
CA LEU A 772 33.70 3.15 -12.39
C LEU A 772 34.71 3.07 -11.25
N PRO A 773 35.67 2.15 -11.29
CA PRO A 773 36.80 2.15 -10.36
C PRO A 773 37.76 3.27 -10.76
N LEU A 774 37.52 4.49 -10.27
CA LEU A 774 38.38 5.65 -10.52
C LEU A 774 39.43 5.80 -9.42
N THR A 775 40.67 6.09 -9.81
CA THR A 775 41.70 6.60 -8.90
C THR A 775 41.49 8.09 -8.63
N CYS A 776 41.91 8.58 -7.46
CA CYS A 776 41.82 10.01 -7.15
C CYS A 776 42.51 10.89 -8.22
N ASP A 777 43.63 10.43 -8.77
CA ASP A 777 44.35 11.14 -9.84
C ASP A 777 43.51 11.25 -11.13
N GLU A 778 42.72 10.23 -11.46
CA GLU A 778 41.80 10.26 -12.61
C GLU A 778 40.63 11.19 -12.37
N VAL A 779 40.03 11.16 -11.17
CA VAL A 779 38.93 12.08 -10.82
C VAL A 779 39.42 13.53 -10.80
N GLN A 780 40.61 13.79 -10.29
CA GLN A 780 41.23 15.13 -10.25
C GLN A 780 41.60 15.63 -11.65
N LYS A 781 42.21 14.78 -12.50
CA LYS A 781 42.50 15.13 -13.90
C LYS A 781 41.25 15.45 -14.71
N MET A 782 40.09 14.99 -14.27
CA MET A 782 38.80 15.20 -14.93
C MET A 782 37.97 16.34 -14.34
N GLY A 783 38.48 17.06 -13.33
CA GLY A 783 37.79 18.22 -12.75
C GLY A 783 36.51 17.88 -11.96
N LEU A 784 36.31 16.60 -11.61
CA LEU A 784 35.08 16.11 -10.98
C LEU A 784 35.04 16.32 -9.46
N ILE A 785 36.16 16.69 -8.82
CA ILE A 785 36.25 17.06 -7.41
C ILE A 785 36.94 18.41 -7.30
N ARG A 786 36.39 19.33 -6.49
CA ARG A 786 37.04 20.62 -6.19
C ARG A 786 38.14 20.40 -5.14
N ASP A 787 39.29 21.06 -5.28
CA ASP A 787 40.47 20.88 -4.40
C ASP A 787 40.16 20.96 -2.87
N ASN A 788 39.07 21.63 -2.47
CA ASN A 788 38.65 21.77 -1.08
C ASN A 788 38.02 20.51 -0.46
N GLU A 789 37.49 19.58 -1.27
CA GLU A 789 36.86 18.34 -0.79
C GLU A 789 37.89 17.23 -0.53
N LEU A 790 39.04 17.29 -1.21
CA LEU A 790 40.15 16.34 -1.06
C LEU A 790 40.86 16.41 0.30
N GLN A 791 40.77 17.54 1.02
CA GLN A 791 41.45 17.70 2.32
C GLN A 791 40.72 16.97 3.47
N GLY A 792 39.45 16.60 3.31
CA GLY A 792 38.67 15.86 4.32
C GLY A 792 38.89 14.35 4.30
N GLU A 793 39.16 13.76 3.13
CA GLU A 793 39.16 12.30 2.93
C GLU A 793 40.54 11.63 2.94
N GLN A 794 41.64 12.40 2.88
CA GLN A 794 43.01 11.85 2.85
C GLN A 794 43.42 11.00 4.08
N ARG A 795 42.57 10.83 5.09
CA ARG A 795 42.83 9.96 6.24
C ARG A 795 42.49 8.47 6.04
N ASN A 796 41.74 8.08 4.99
CA ASN A 796 41.42 6.67 4.72
C ASN A 796 41.94 6.22 3.35
N LYS A 797 43.13 5.63 3.30
CA LYS A 797 43.76 5.03 2.09
C LYS A 797 43.12 3.69 1.70
N THR A 798 41.83 3.67 1.42
CA THR A 798 41.13 2.51 0.82
C THR A 798 40.32 3.00 -0.37
N ARG A 799 40.37 2.24 -1.49
CA ARG A 799 39.66 2.51 -2.75
C ARG A 799 38.29 3.19 -2.54
N THR A 800 38.23 4.51 -2.66
CA THR A 800 36.97 5.24 -2.63
C THR A 800 36.22 4.95 -3.92
N HIS A 801 35.01 4.40 -3.81
CA HIS A 801 34.14 4.18 -4.96
C HIS A 801 33.33 5.46 -5.15
N TYR A 802 33.58 6.19 -6.23
CA TYR A 802 32.85 7.41 -6.54
C TYR A 802 31.55 7.06 -7.26
N TYR A 803 30.43 7.61 -6.78
CA TYR A 803 29.15 7.56 -7.48
C TYR A 803 29.10 8.77 -8.40
N LEU A 804 29.20 8.56 -9.71
CA LEU A 804 29.00 9.65 -10.65
C LEU A 804 27.52 9.68 -11.04
N LEU A 805 26.76 10.61 -10.46
CA LEU A 805 25.45 10.98 -10.99
C LEU A 805 25.67 12.12 -11.97
N ALA A 806 25.75 11.80 -13.27
CA ALA A 806 26.05 12.81 -14.27
C ALA A 806 24.90 12.96 -15.26
N THR A 807 24.40 14.18 -15.38
CA THR A 807 23.58 14.60 -16.50
C THR A 807 24.50 15.13 -17.61
N PRO A 808 24.22 14.90 -18.91
CA PRO A 808 25.12 15.36 -19.98
C PRO A 808 25.38 16.87 -20.02
N GLY A 809 24.47 17.69 -19.47
CA GLY A 809 24.72 19.12 -19.25
C GLY A 809 25.88 19.38 -18.27
N HIS A 810 26.03 18.57 -17.23
CA HIS A 810 27.13 18.69 -16.25
C HIS A 810 28.50 18.36 -16.86
N PHE A 811 28.57 17.38 -17.77
CA PHE A 811 29.82 17.06 -18.48
C PHE A 811 30.25 18.15 -19.46
N HIS A 812 29.29 18.89 -20.03
CA HIS A 812 29.59 19.99 -20.94
C HIS A 812 30.24 21.16 -20.18
N ASP A 813 29.74 21.47 -18.97
CA ASP A 813 30.24 22.57 -18.13
C ASP A 813 31.59 22.25 -17.45
N VAL A 814 31.84 20.99 -17.08
CA VAL A 814 33.09 20.57 -16.40
C VAL A 814 34.27 20.38 -17.37
N LEU A 815 34.02 20.13 -18.66
CA LEU A 815 35.07 19.91 -19.67
C LEU A 815 35.38 21.13 -20.54
N GLU A 816 34.56 22.18 -20.50
CA GLU A 816 34.89 23.50 -21.09
C GLU A 816 35.71 24.40 -20.15
N SER A 817 35.77 24.06 -18.85
CA SER A 817 36.70 24.64 -17.85
C SER A 817 37.99 23.85 -17.77
#